data_AF-A0A1Y5HXS4-F1
#
_entry.id   AF-A0A1Y5HXS4-F1
#
_cell.length_a   1.000
_cell.length_b   1.000
_cell.length_c   1.000
_cell.angle_alpha   90.00
_cell.angle_beta   90.00
_cell.angle_gamma   90.00
#
_symmetry.space_group_name_H-M   'P 1'
#
loop_
_entity.id
_entity.type
_entity.pdbx_description
1 polymer ?
#
loop_
_entity_poly.entity_id
_entity_poly.type
_entity_poly.pdbx_seq_one_letter_code
_entity_poly.pdbx_strand_id
1 'polypeptide(L)'
;MLGPSLACIPLLYLQVLPYLSCLLRQESERAGVLRIVASCILPGMSCMKPNPMISRQLWEVLCRLSFAERGRIYQSVLHLSNGWSDAMKTSERRAGVATYRILRRLSRENVKFLGRKLGKLVSCFPINTSIIILEHVEAYPNMIDPIVGSLKYSNSLALDVLLHQLLRRLSNGRDKLKTDGQHVATWFSALCSFTGILCKKYPRVELRAVVHYILGALKDGESVDLLILRELIESMAGIKVVQDMSEDKMLLGCAGPHLRMFRNSQAGPTLEHTKGAARLRVALSTADTCNTTARMLLLIARCRHDFIQTARSEQLKFISQWYDECHHVFLQYVSFLRMAYTAEECFRVLPTACSLTKDYGLEPSVVYHIFRPHFTCLQRATGCSSNSHDCEAVDVKAVLDDWENAIPCETLRFISSDMYTTFWRLNLDDVFIHDEGYSTAIIACEAKVKAFEHVLQRTKGENPEAIAGMSNFSAHIKNLASERAKKTAANQALVEALKQFSKSWITSEDRCGVVRCILEHMIFPRVKMSGLDAYYAARFISLLHELDTPLFNALLYQDRLIRDFNQLAHACSPRENSQLGMYMLCSLNQFLRWREKSIYALQCQPFNTFSIPSTRAWRQANWDDYSIISYNWQVRLTKAILTQLDKGGYMELRNILEILVRIIPKFPSIHSQGAHIRKRIMRLRKLDHRSDIQTIATRYLAMLDAGRNNWISDDDFRNA
;
A
#
# COMPACT_ATOMS: atom_id res chain seq x y z
N MET A 1 -20.86 -44.01 -27.74
CA MET A 1 -20.24 -45.11 -28.52
C MET A 1 -18.77 -44.82 -28.79
N LEU A 2 -18.41 -43.81 -29.60
CA LEU A 2 -17.00 -43.57 -29.96
C LEU A 2 -16.10 -43.01 -28.84
N GLY A 3 -16.66 -42.18 -27.93
CA GLY A 3 -15.91 -41.65 -26.79
C GLY A 3 -14.63 -40.88 -27.21
N PRO A 4 -13.55 -40.95 -26.43
CA PRO A 4 -12.26 -40.35 -26.77
C PRO A 4 -11.58 -40.94 -28.01
N SER A 5 -11.99 -42.12 -28.46
CA SER A 5 -11.45 -42.78 -29.66
C SER A 5 -11.75 -42.02 -30.95
N LEU A 6 -12.59 -40.97 -30.88
CA LEU A 6 -12.75 -39.97 -31.93
C LEU A 6 -11.41 -39.40 -32.42
N ALA A 7 -10.42 -39.34 -31.52
CA ALA A 7 -9.07 -38.87 -31.78
C ALA A 7 -8.32 -39.60 -32.91
N CYS A 8 -8.73 -40.83 -33.24
CA CYS A 8 -8.14 -41.60 -34.34
C CYS A 8 -8.37 -40.94 -35.71
N ILE A 9 -9.32 -40.00 -35.83
CA ILE A 9 -9.66 -39.31 -37.08
C ILE A 9 -9.61 -37.78 -36.84
N PRO A 10 -8.43 -37.14 -36.98
CA PRO A 10 -8.29 -35.70 -36.76
C PRO A 10 -9.18 -34.82 -37.65
N LEU A 11 -9.53 -35.29 -38.86
CA LEU A 11 -10.42 -34.58 -39.78
C LEU A 11 -11.84 -34.41 -39.21
N LEU A 12 -12.29 -35.35 -38.39
CA LEU A 12 -13.63 -35.32 -37.82
C LEU A 12 -13.73 -34.23 -36.73
N TYR A 13 -12.65 -33.94 -36.02
CA TYR A 13 -12.58 -32.77 -35.13
C TYR A 13 -12.81 -31.46 -35.91
N LEU A 14 -12.24 -31.34 -37.12
CA LEU A 14 -12.38 -30.14 -37.95
C LEU A 14 -13.82 -29.93 -38.43
N GLN A 15 -14.60 -31.00 -38.56
CA GLN A 15 -16.01 -30.95 -38.97
C GLN A 15 -16.96 -30.75 -37.78
N VAL A 16 -16.68 -31.43 -36.66
CA VAL A 16 -17.55 -31.40 -35.46
C VAL A 16 -17.42 -30.09 -34.68
N LEU A 17 -16.22 -29.53 -34.53
CA LEU A 17 -16.03 -28.32 -33.73
C LEU A 17 -16.82 -27.11 -34.24
N PRO A 18 -16.84 -26.80 -35.56
CA PRO A 18 -17.71 -25.75 -36.10
C PRO A 18 -19.20 -26.02 -35.84
N TYR A 19 -19.64 -27.28 -35.98
CA TYR A 19 -21.04 -27.66 -35.74
C TYR A 19 -21.43 -27.48 -34.27
N LEU A 20 -20.59 -27.91 -33.33
CA LEU A 20 -20.79 -27.67 -31.90
C LEU A 20 -20.81 -26.17 -31.56
N SER A 21 -19.98 -25.37 -32.24
CA SER A 21 -19.98 -23.91 -32.10
C SER A 21 -21.32 -23.29 -32.49
N CYS A 22 -21.98 -23.82 -33.52
CA CYS A 22 -23.33 -23.40 -33.92
C CYS A 22 -24.39 -23.86 -32.91
N LEU A 23 -24.32 -25.10 -32.44
CA LEU A 23 -25.26 -25.65 -31.45
C LEU A 23 -25.19 -24.93 -30.10
N LEU A 24 -24.05 -24.37 -29.70
CA LEU A 24 -23.94 -23.55 -28.48
C LEU A 24 -24.83 -22.31 -28.47
N ARG A 25 -25.37 -21.90 -29.62
CA ARG A 25 -26.36 -20.80 -29.71
C ARG A 25 -27.76 -21.24 -29.27
N GLN A 26 -28.04 -22.54 -29.24
CA GLN A 26 -29.31 -23.11 -28.79
C GLN A 26 -29.18 -23.56 -27.34
N GLU A 27 -30.04 -23.03 -26.47
CA GLU A 27 -29.96 -23.27 -25.03
C GLU A 27 -30.26 -24.74 -24.65
N SER A 28 -31.17 -25.40 -25.36
CA SER A 28 -31.54 -26.81 -25.17
C SER A 28 -30.37 -27.78 -25.41
N GLU A 29 -29.51 -27.46 -26.39
CA GLU A 29 -28.39 -28.32 -26.81
C GLU A 29 -27.10 -28.05 -26.03
N ARG A 30 -27.05 -26.95 -25.26
CA ARG A 30 -25.85 -26.50 -24.55
C ARG A 30 -25.28 -27.59 -23.63
N ALA A 31 -26.12 -28.25 -22.84
CA ALA A 31 -25.69 -29.34 -21.95
C ALA A 31 -25.10 -30.54 -22.71
N GLY A 32 -25.68 -30.88 -23.87
CA GLY A 32 -25.18 -31.93 -24.76
C GLY A 32 -23.80 -31.60 -25.30
N VAL A 33 -23.59 -30.36 -25.77
CA VAL A 33 -22.29 -29.88 -26.25
C VAL A 33 -21.23 -29.95 -25.14
N LEU A 34 -21.53 -29.47 -23.92
CA LEU A 34 -20.59 -29.52 -22.80
C LEU A 34 -20.17 -30.97 -22.49
N ARG A 35 -21.12 -31.91 -22.51
CA ARG A 35 -20.85 -33.34 -22.29
C ARG A 35 -19.96 -33.92 -23.39
N ILE A 36 -20.25 -33.64 -24.66
CA ILE A 36 -19.43 -34.13 -25.80
C ILE A 36 -18.00 -33.61 -25.72
N VAL A 37 -17.82 -32.33 -25.40
CA VAL A 37 -16.49 -31.74 -25.26
C VAL A 37 -15.71 -32.40 -24.11
N ALA A 38 -16.38 -32.62 -22.97
CA ALA A 38 -15.80 -33.25 -21.80
C ALA A 38 -15.47 -34.73 -21.96
N SER A 39 -16.35 -35.52 -22.58
CA SER A 39 -16.22 -36.98 -22.66
C SER A 39 -15.45 -37.47 -23.88
N CYS A 40 -15.43 -36.69 -24.97
CA CYS A 40 -14.88 -37.13 -26.25
C CYS A 40 -13.73 -36.24 -26.72
N ILE A 41 -13.99 -34.93 -26.88
CA ILE A 41 -13.08 -34.04 -27.60
C ILE A 41 -11.79 -33.77 -26.82
N LEU A 42 -11.91 -33.22 -25.61
CA LEU A 42 -10.76 -32.84 -24.80
C LEU A 42 -9.92 -34.06 -24.36
N PRO A 43 -10.52 -35.19 -23.90
CA PRO A 43 -9.76 -36.41 -23.65
C PRO A 43 -9.05 -36.94 -24.90
N GLY A 44 -9.72 -36.91 -26.06
CA GLY A 44 -9.14 -37.42 -27.31
C GLY A 44 -7.92 -36.64 -27.80
N MET A 45 -7.74 -35.38 -27.39
CA MET A 45 -6.49 -34.63 -27.66
C MET A 45 -5.23 -35.31 -27.12
N SER A 46 -5.38 -36.10 -26.05
CA SER A 46 -4.29 -36.88 -25.43
C SER A 46 -3.83 -38.07 -26.28
N CYS A 47 -4.62 -38.47 -27.28
CA CYS A 47 -4.30 -39.56 -28.20
C CYS A 47 -3.72 -39.07 -29.53
N MET A 48 -3.79 -37.77 -29.81
CA MET A 48 -3.33 -37.18 -31.07
C MET A 48 -1.90 -36.65 -30.98
N LYS A 49 -1.22 -36.57 -32.13
CA LYS A 49 0.02 -35.78 -32.24
C LYS A 49 -0.30 -34.29 -32.00
N PRO A 50 0.63 -33.51 -31.43
CA PRO A 50 0.43 -32.08 -31.19
C PRO A 50 -0.04 -31.34 -32.45
N ASN A 51 -1.31 -30.91 -32.44
CA ASN A 51 -1.93 -30.19 -33.54
C ASN A 51 -2.48 -28.84 -33.05
N PRO A 52 -1.77 -27.73 -33.31
CA PRO A 52 -2.20 -26.39 -32.92
C PRO A 52 -3.54 -25.97 -33.53
N MET A 53 -3.89 -26.47 -34.71
CA MET A 53 -5.13 -26.10 -35.40
C MET A 53 -6.36 -26.61 -34.65
N ILE A 54 -6.34 -27.87 -34.22
CA ILE A 54 -7.43 -28.46 -33.43
C ILE A 54 -7.58 -27.71 -32.09
N SER A 55 -6.46 -27.38 -31.45
CA SER A 55 -6.48 -26.63 -30.19
C SER A 55 -7.10 -25.23 -30.37
N ARG A 56 -6.84 -24.58 -31.50
CA ARG A 56 -7.40 -23.27 -31.84
C ARG A 56 -8.91 -23.37 -32.09
N GLN A 57 -9.36 -24.32 -32.91
CA GLN A 57 -10.79 -24.52 -33.17
C GLN A 57 -11.56 -24.91 -31.91
N LEU A 58 -10.98 -25.75 -31.05
CA LEU A 58 -11.58 -26.06 -29.76
C LEU A 58 -11.71 -24.82 -28.88
N TRP A 59 -10.69 -23.95 -28.88
CA TRP A 59 -10.77 -22.68 -28.18
C TRP A 59 -11.87 -21.76 -28.75
N GLU A 60 -12.10 -21.74 -30.06
CA GLU A 60 -13.19 -20.97 -30.70
C GLU A 60 -14.60 -21.43 -30.28
N VAL A 61 -14.74 -22.71 -29.87
CA VAL A 61 -15.96 -23.25 -29.24
C VAL A 61 -16.02 -22.81 -27.78
N LEU A 62 -14.94 -23.06 -27.02
CA LEU A 62 -14.90 -22.84 -25.58
C LEU A 62 -14.98 -21.35 -25.20
N CYS A 63 -14.40 -20.44 -25.96
CA CYS A 63 -14.39 -19.01 -25.64
C CYS A 63 -15.78 -18.35 -25.66
N ARG A 64 -16.81 -19.05 -26.17
CA ARG A 64 -18.23 -18.63 -26.11
C ARG A 64 -18.92 -18.97 -24.80
N LEU A 65 -18.31 -19.82 -23.98
CA LEU A 65 -18.80 -20.21 -22.67
C LEU A 65 -18.23 -19.30 -21.59
N SER A 66 -18.94 -19.13 -20.49
CA SER A 66 -18.40 -18.46 -19.30
C SER A 66 -17.24 -19.27 -18.70
N PHE A 67 -16.32 -18.62 -17.99
CA PHE A 67 -15.21 -19.29 -17.32
C PHE A 67 -15.69 -20.41 -16.38
N ALA A 68 -16.82 -20.20 -15.69
CA ALA A 68 -17.41 -21.20 -14.80
C ALA A 68 -17.83 -22.48 -15.56
N GLU A 69 -18.47 -22.34 -16.72
CA GLU A 69 -18.88 -23.48 -17.55
C GLU A 69 -17.68 -24.23 -18.13
N ARG A 70 -16.64 -23.52 -18.56
CA ARG A 70 -15.37 -24.13 -18.99
C ARG A 70 -14.73 -24.91 -17.84
N GLY A 71 -14.74 -24.35 -16.64
CA GLY A 71 -14.29 -25.02 -15.42
C GLY A 71 -15.02 -26.34 -15.16
N ARG A 72 -16.35 -26.37 -15.32
CA ARG A 72 -17.13 -27.62 -15.18
C ARG A 72 -16.71 -28.68 -16.20
N ILE A 73 -16.42 -28.28 -17.44
CA ILE A 73 -15.86 -29.20 -18.46
C ILE A 73 -14.54 -29.78 -17.95
N TYR A 74 -13.58 -28.93 -17.55
CA TYR A 74 -12.27 -29.38 -17.09
C TYR A 74 -12.35 -30.31 -15.87
N GLN A 75 -13.25 -30.01 -14.94
CA GLN A 75 -13.51 -30.86 -13.78
C GLN A 75 -14.13 -32.20 -14.18
N SER A 76 -15.13 -32.20 -15.07
CA SER A 76 -15.76 -33.43 -15.55
C SER A 76 -14.78 -34.35 -16.26
N VAL A 77 -13.83 -33.80 -17.02
CA VAL A 77 -12.77 -34.56 -17.68
C VAL A 77 -11.90 -35.29 -16.66
N LEU A 78 -11.57 -34.64 -15.54
CA LEU A 78 -10.82 -35.26 -14.43
C LEU A 78 -11.62 -36.35 -13.70
N HIS A 79 -12.93 -36.21 -13.58
CA HIS A 79 -13.76 -37.27 -13.01
C HIS A 79 -13.87 -38.47 -13.95
N LEU A 80 -13.96 -38.22 -15.26
CA LEU A 80 -14.08 -39.25 -16.29
C LEU A 80 -12.75 -39.97 -16.59
N SER A 81 -11.61 -39.43 -16.16
CA SER A 81 -10.28 -40.01 -16.45
C SER A 81 -10.08 -41.42 -15.90
N ASN A 82 -10.76 -41.75 -14.79
CA ASN A 82 -10.76 -43.09 -14.22
C ASN A 82 -11.29 -44.15 -15.20
N GLY A 83 -12.27 -43.78 -16.02
CA GLY A 83 -12.89 -44.63 -17.04
C GLY A 83 -12.18 -44.63 -18.40
N TRP A 84 -11.02 -43.98 -18.52
CA TRP A 84 -10.27 -43.98 -19.78
C TRP A 84 -9.63 -45.33 -20.08
N SER A 85 -9.40 -45.59 -21.37
CA SER A 85 -8.71 -46.79 -21.84
C SER A 85 -7.23 -46.80 -21.39
N ASP A 86 -6.64 -47.99 -21.29
CA ASP A 86 -5.25 -48.13 -20.84
C ASP A 86 -4.25 -47.43 -21.77
N ALA A 87 -4.55 -47.37 -23.07
CA ALA A 87 -3.74 -46.62 -24.03
C ALA A 87 -3.70 -45.12 -23.69
N MET A 88 -4.84 -44.53 -23.30
CA MET A 88 -4.94 -43.13 -22.88
C MET A 88 -4.19 -42.88 -21.57
N LYS A 89 -4.42 -43.72 -20.56
CA LYS A 89 -3.73 -43.63 -19.26
C LYS A 89 -2.21 -43.74 -19.44
N THR A 90 -1.75 -44.63 -20.32
CA THR A 90 -0.33 -44.78 -20.65
C THR A 90 0.23 -43.54 -21.35
N SER A 91 -0.52 -42.98 -22.31
CA SER A 91 -0.16 -41.75 -23.02
C SER A 91 -0.02 -40.57 -22.05
N GLU A 92 -1.00 -40.41 -21.15
CA GLU A 92 -1.00 -39.38 -20.11
C GLU A 92 0.18 -39.54 -19.14
N ARG A 93 0.48 -40.76 -18.69
CA ARG A 93 1.63 -41.03 -17.82
C ARG A 93 2.95 -40.69 -18.52
N ARG A 94 3.12 -41.03 -19.79
CA ARG A 94 4.31 -40.67 -20.59
C ARG A 94 4.44 -39.16 -20.72
N ALA A 95 3.35 -38.46 -20.98
CA ALA A 95 3.33 -37.00 -21.05
C ALA A 95 3.73 -36.37 -19.71
N GLY A 96 3.22 -36.90 -18.58
CA GLY A 96 3.59 -36.43 -17.25
C GLY A 96 5.08 -36.57 -16.95
N VAL A 97 5.67 -37.73 -17.24
CA VAL A 97 7.11 -37.96 -17.09
C VAL A 97 7.93 -37.02 -17.99
N ALA A 98 7.47 -36.79 -19.23
CA ALA A 98 8.14 -35.87 -20.14
C ALA A 98 8.08 -34.41 -19.64
N THR A 99 6.94 -33.98 -19.11
CA THR A 99 6.75 -32.66 -18.49
C THR A 99 7.71 -32.48 -17.32
N TYR A 100 7.77 -33.45 -16.40
CA TYR A 100 8.68 -33.38 -15.25
C TYR A 100 10.16 -33.28 -15.68
N ARG A 101 10.57 -34.05 -16.68
CA ARG A 101 11.94 -33.98 -17.24
C ARG A 101 12.26 -32.62 -17.85
N ILE A 102 11.29 -31.98 -18.50
CA ILE A 102 11.47 -30.65 -19.07
C ILE A 102 11.60 -29.61 -17.96
N LEU A 103 10.71 -29.63 -16.97
CA LEU A 103 10.70 -28.66 -15.87
C LEU A 103 11.97 -28.74 -15.03
N ARG A 104 12.45 -29.95 -14.70
CA ARG A 104 13.71 -30.16 -13.96
C ARG A 104 14.96 -29.61 -14.66
N ARG A 105 14.93 -29.49 -15.99
CA ARG A 105 16.04 -28.95 -16.79
C ARG A 105 15.83 -27.51 -17.21
N LEU A 106 14.69 -26.92 -16.88
CA LEU A 106 14.36 -25.56 -17.28
C LEU A 106 15.29 -24.58 -16.56
N SER A 107 15.85 -23.63 -17.31
CA SER A 107 16.69 -22.55 -16.78
C SER A 107 16.44 -21.30 -17.63
N ARG A 108 16.95 -20.14 -17.18
CA ARG A 108 16.81 -18.86 -17.91
C ARG A 108 17.42 -18.91 -19.33
N GLU A 109 18.45 -19.73 -19.53
CA GLU A 109 19.17 -19.84 -20.81
C GLU A 109 18.42 -20.69 -21.84
N ASN A 110 17.75 -21.75 -21.39
CA ASN A 110 17.14 -22.75 -22.28
C ASN A 110 15.61 -22.62 -22.40
N VAL A 111 14.99 -21.58 -21.83
CA VAL A 111 13.54 -21.33 -21.85
C VAL A 111 12.93 -21.44 -23.24
N LYS A 112 13.61 -20.95 -24.28
CA LYS A 112 13.09 -20.99 -25.66
C LYS A 112 12.99 -22.42 -26.18
N PHE A 113 14.04 -23.22 -26.00
CA PHE A 113 14.10 -24.58 -26.52
C PHE A 113 13.17 -25.52 -25.74
N LEU A 114 13.28 -25.52 -24.42
CA LEU A 114 12.46 -26.35 -23.55
C LEU A 114 11.01 -25.89 -23.50
N GLY A 115 10.76 -24.58 -23.58
CA GLY A 115 9.41 -24.02 -23.66
C GLY A 115 8.65 -24.41 -24.92
N ARG A 116 9.32 -24.54 -26.08
CA ARG A 116 8.67 -25.08 -27.30
C ARG A 116 8.26 -26.54 -27.13
N LYS A 117 9.09 -27.35 -26.46
CA LYS A 117 8.76 -28.74 -26.14
C LYS A 117 7.59 -28.82 -25.16
N LEU A 118 7.60 -27.97 -24.12
CA LEU A 118 6.51 -27.86 -23.16
C LEU A 118 5.21 -27.43 -23.84
N GLY A 119 5.24 -26.41 -24.70
CA GLY A 119 4.04 -25.92 -25.41
C GLY A 119 3.36 -27.00 -26.26
N LYS A 120 4.14 -27.92 -26.88
CA LYS A 120 3.58 -29.08 -27.59
C LYS A 120 2.88 -30.05 -26.65
N LEU A 121 3.45 -30.32 -25.47
CA LEU A 121 2.85 -31.20 -24.46
C LEU A 121 1.59 -30.59 -23.84
N VAL A 122 1.63 -29.32 -23.43
CA VAL A 122 0.47 -28.65 -22.83
C VAL A 122 -0.68 -28.56 -23.84
N SER A 123 -0.39 -28.47 -25.14
CA SER A 123 -1.44 -28.46 -26.18
C SER A 123 -2.18 -29.80 -26.29
N CYS A 124 -1.51 -30.94 -26.04
CA CYS A 124 -2.13 -32.27 -26.08
C CYS A 124 -2.75 -32.67 -24.73
N PHE A 125 -2.07 -32.35 -23.64
CA PHE A 125 -2.43 -32.77 -22.28
C PHE A 125 -2.57 -31.55 -21.36
N PRO A 126 -3.49 -30.62 -21.64
CA PRO A 126 -3.55 -29.34 -20.95
C PRO A 126 -3.82 -29.49 -19.44
N ILE A 127 -4.65 -30.45 -19.05
CA ILE A 127 -5.02 -30.65 -17.63
C ILE A 127 -3.85 -31.24 -16.83
N ASN A 128 -3.38 -32.45 -17.19
CA ASN A 128 -2.30 -33.13 -16.47
C ASN A 128 -1.00 -32.31 -16.47
N THR A 129 -0.66 -31.68 -17.60
CA THR A 129 0.55 -30.83 -17.67
C THR A 129 0.43 -29.60 -16.77
N SER A 130 -0.75 -28.98 -16.68
CA SER A 130 -0.98 -27.84 -15.79
C SER A 130 -0.85 -28.23 -14.32
N ILE A 131 -1.34 -29.41 -13.94
CA ILE A 131 -1.17 -29.94 -12.57
C ILE A 131 0.31 -30.04 -12.19
N ILE A 132 1.12 -30.66 -13.06
CA ILE A 132 2.56 -30.85 -12.82
C ILE A 132 3.31 -29.51 -12.81
N ILE A 133 2.92 -28.55 -13.68
CA ILE A 133 3.49 -27.20 -13.67
C ILE A 133 3.24 -26.53 -12.32
N LEU A 134 2.01 -26.59 -11.79
CA LEU A 134 1.67 -25.97 -10.51
C LEU A 134 2.37 -26.65 -9.34
N GLU A 135 2.48 -27.97 -9.33
CA GLU A 135 3.27 -28.70 -8.32
C GLU A 135 4.74 -28.28 -8.31
N HIS A 136 5.32 -28.04 -9.49
CA HIS A 136 6.69 -27.57 -9.61
C HIS A 136 6.85 -26.11 -9.15
N VAL A 137 5.85 -25.26 -9.42
CA VAL A 137 5.80 -23.89 -8.91
C VAL A 137 5.71 -23.87 -7.38
N GLU A 138 4.85 -24.70 -6.79
CA GLU A 138 4.70 -24.82 -5.34
C GLU A 138 6.00 -25.28 -4.65
N ALA A 139 6.73 -26.20 -5.28
CA ALA A 139 7.96 -26.75 -4.73
C ALA A 139 9.18 -25.81 -4.92
N TYR A 140 9.25 -25.06 -6.02
CA TYR A 140 10.43 -24.27 -6.40
C TYR A 140 10.07 -22.82 -6.80
N PRO A 141 9.93 -21.89 -5.84
CA PRO A 141 9.60 -20.49 -6.11
C PRO A 141 10.57 -19.79 -7.07
N ASN A 142 11.85 -20.15 -7.02
CA ASN A 142 12.90 -19.57 -7.88
C ASN A 142 12.70 -19.88 -9.38
N MET A 143 11.88 -20.89 -9.68
CA MET A 143 11.59 -21.35 -11.04
C MET A 143 10.38 -20.65 -11.68
N ILE A 144 9.67 -19.79 -10.94
CA ILE A 144 8.46 -19.10 -11.43
C ILE A 144 8.76 -18.33 -12.72
N ASP A 145 9.80 -17.51 -12.75
CA ASP A 145 10.16 -16.71 -13.93
C ASP A 145 10.49 -17.56 -15.18
N PRO A 146 11.38 -18.58 -15.10
CA PRO A 146 11.60 -19.51 -16.21
C PRO A 146 10.33 -20.23 -16.67
N ILE A 147 9.49 -20.73 -15.73
CA ILE A 147 8.24 -21.43 -16.05
C ILE A 147 7.31 -20.50 -16.78
N VAL A 148 7.04 -19.31 -16.22
CA VAL A 148 6.21 -18.30 -16.85
C VAL A 148 6.80 -17.88 -18.20
N GLY A 149 8.12 -17.79 -18.37
CA GLY A 149 8.76 -17.60 -19.68
C GLY A 149 8.48 -18.71 -20.71
N SER A 150 8.46 -19.97 -20.26
CA SER A 150 8.24 -21.13 -21.13
C SER A 150 6.80 -21.21 -21.66
N LEU A 151 5.83 -20.68 -20.92
CA LEU A 151 4.41 -20.64 -21.28
C LEU A 151 4.10 -19.72 -22.48
N LYS A 152 5.10 -18.99 -23.01
CA LYS A 152 4.94 -18.17 -24.23
C LYS A 152 4.53 -19.00 -25.43
N TYR A 153 4.89 -20.28 -25.44
CA TYR A 153 4.58 -21.22 -26.51
C TYR A 153 3.29 -22.02 -26.28
N SER A 154 2.56 -21.74 -25.19
CA SER A 154 1.27 -22.36 -24.89
C SER A 154 0.14 -21.65 -25.66
N ASN A 155 -0.90 -22.41 -26.03
CA ASN A 155 -2.09 -21.87 -26.67
C ASN A 155 -3.08 -21.28 -25.63
N SER A 156 -4.14 -20.61 -26.09
CA SER A 156 -5.12 -19.98 -25.18
C SER A 156 -5.86 -21.00 -24.31
N LEU A 157 -6.22 -22.15 -24.87
CA LEU A 157 -6.84 -23.27 -24.15
C LEU A 157 -5.98 -23.74 -22.98
N ALA A 158 -4.68 -23.92 -23.21
CA ALA A 158 -3.71 -24.32 -22.21
C ALA A 158 -3.61 -23.33 -21.06
N LEU A 159 -3.59 -22.03 -21.37
CA LEU A 159 -3.56 -20.98 -20.34
C LEU A 159 -4.86 -20.90 -19.54
N ASP A 160 -6.00 -21.15 -20.18
CA ASP A 160 -7.31 -21.18 -19.52
C ASP A 160 -7.46 -22.39 -18.58
N VAL A 161 -7.05 -23.57 -19.04
CA VAL A 161 -7.00 -24.79 -18.20
C VAL A 161 -6.03 -24.60 -17.04
N LEU A 162 -4.85 -24.02 -17.28
CA LEU A 162 -3.87 -23.71 -16.25
C LEU A 162 -4.45 -22.76 -15.20
N LEU A 163 -5.15 -21.71 -15.61
CA LEU A 163 -5.83 -20.78 -14.71
C LEU A 163 -6.89 -21.49 -13.87
N HIS A 164 -7.71 -22.36 -14.49
CA HIS A 164 -8.69 -23.14 -13.74
C HIS A 164 -8.05 -24.07 -12.71
N GLN A 165 -6.98 -24.79 -13.08
CA GLN A 165 -6.26 -25.64 -12.13
C GLN A 165 -5.60 -24.83 -11.01
N LEU A 166 -5.11 -23.64 -11.30
CA LEU A 166 -4.57 -22.70 -10.31
C LEU A 166 -5.64 -22.27 -9.30
N LEU A 167 -6.81 -21.82 -9.76
CA LEU A 167 -7.92 -21.46 -8.87
C LEU A 167 -8.45 -22.65 -8.07
N ARG A 168 -8.47 -23.84 -8.67
CA ARG A 168 -8.77 -25.08 -7.94
C ARG A 168 -7.75 -25.36 -6.84
N ARG A 169 -6.45 -25.20 -7.11
CA ARG A 169 -5.40 -25.40 -6.09
C ARG A 169 -5.51 -24.40 -4.94
N LEU A 170 -5.91 -23.15 -5.23
CA LEU A 170 -6.13 -22.11 -4.21
C LEU A 170 -7.38 -22.34 -3.36
N SER A 171 -8.43 -22.94 -3.95
CA SER A 171 -9.69 -23.30 -3.27
C SER A 171 -9.67 -24.67 -2.58
N ASN A 172 -8.68 -25.52 -2.87
CA ASN A 172 -8.50 -26.76 -2.13
C ASN A 172 -8.27 -26.39 -0.67
N GLY A 173 -9.06 -26.92 0.26
CA GLY A 173 -9.07 -26.59 1.70
C GLY A 173 -7.80 -26.95 2.49
N ARG A 174 -6.63 -26.89 1.85
CA ARG A 174 -5.31 -26.94 2.45
C ARG A 174 -5.06 -25.64 3.20
N ASP A 175 -4.50 -25.75 4.40
CA ASP A 175 -4.13 -24.57 5.18
C ASP A 175 -3.13 -23.68 4.44
N LYS A 176 -3.53 -22.41 4.29
CA LYS A 176 -2.73 -21.35 3.65
C LYS A 176 -1.68 -20.76 4.61
N LEU A 177 -1.79 -21.11 5.90
CA LEU A 177 -0.82 -20.79 6.94
C LEU A 177 0.06 -22.01 7.22
N LYS A 178 1.27 -21.77 7.73
CA LYS A 178 2.12 -22.84 8.27
C LYS A 178 1.51 -23.40 9.55
N THR A 179 2.03 -24.55 9.98
CA THR A 179 1.70 -25.19 11.28
C THR A 179 1.86 -24.24 12.46
N ASP A 180 2.76 -23.26 12.37
CA ASP A 180 2.99 -22.25 13.40
C ASP A 180 1.81 -21.27 13.55
N GLY A 181 0.85 -21.28 12.62
CA GLY A 181 -0.26 -20.34 12.53
C GLY A 181 0.17 -18.92 12.12
N GLN A 182 1.44 -18.54 12.24
CA GLN A 182 1.89 -17.16 12.03
C GLN A 182 2.30 -16.84 10.60
N HIS A 183 3.03 -17.75 9.98
CA HIS A 183 3.63 -17.52 8.67
C HIS A 183 2.74 -18.05 7.55
N VAL A 184 2.74 -17.36 6.42
CA VAL A 184 2.11 -17.84 5.18
C VAL A 184 2.82 -19.10 4.69
N ALA A 185 2.05 -20.07 4.22
CA ALA A 185 2.60 -21.29 3.67
C ALA A 185 3.37 -21.00 2.36
N THR A 186 4.52 -21.65 2.18
CA THR A 186 5.42 -21.40 1.05
C THR A 186 4.77 -21.69 -0.29
N TRP A 187 3.97 -22.77 -0.37
CA TRP A 187 3.20 -23.14 -1.56
C TRP A 187 2.23 -22.03 -1.98
N PHE A 188 1.52 -21.44 -1.01
CA PHE A 188 0.52 -20.40 -1.27
C PHE A 188 1.18 -19.10 -1.73
N SER A 189 2.27 -18.70 -1.06
CA SER A 189 3.07 -17.54 -1.49
C SER A 189 3.62 -17.71 -2.90
N ALA A 190 4.08 -18.91 -3.27
CA ALA A 190 4.56 -19.21 -4.61
C ALA A 190 3.44 -19.11 -5.66
N LEU A 191 2.25 -19.63 -5.35
CA LEU A 191 1.08 -19.52 -6.23
C LEU A 191 0.60 -18.08 -6.38
N CYS A 192 0.61 -17.26 -5.32
CA CYS A 192 0.32 -15.83 -5.42
C CYS A 192 1.27 -15.16 -6.43
N SER A 193 2.58 -15.33 -6.25
CA SER A 193 3.60 -14.74 -7.14
C SER A 193 3.48 -15.22 -8.58
N PHE A 194 3.25 -16.52 -8.76
CA PHE A 194 2.96 -17.09 -10.07
C PHE A 194 1.72 -16.46 -10.72
N THR A 195 0.63 -16.27 -9.96
CA THR A 195 -0.62 -15.65 -10.43
C THR A 195 -0.37 -14.21 -10.90
N GLY A 196 0.37 -13.44 -10.11
CA GLY A 196 0.77 -12.07 -10.44
C GLY A 196 1.54 -12.00 -11.76
N ILE A 197 2.60 -12.80 -11.91
CA ILE A 197 3.48 -12.77 -13.08
C ILE A 197 2.79 -13.35 -14.32
N LEU A 198 1.99 -14.41 -14.16
CA LEU A 198 1.20 -15.02 -15.23
C LEU A 198 0.20 -14.00 -15.81
N CYS A 199 -0.56 -13.33 -14.93
CA CYS A 199 -1.52 -12.31 -15.34
C CYS A 199 -0.82 -11.14 -16.01
N LYS A 200 0.30 -10.65 -15.49
CA LYS A 200 1.07 -9.56 -16.10
C LYS A 200 1.55 -9.91 -17.52
N LYS A 201 2.12 -11.10 -17.70
CA LYS A 201 2.82 -11.49 -18.94
C LYS A 201 1.88 -11.90 -20.06
N TYR A 202 0.72 -12.47 -19.73
CA TYR A 202 -0.21 -13.03 -20.72
C TYR A 202 -1.58 -12.35 -20.67
N PRO A 203 -1.85 -11.40 -21.59
CA PRO A 203 -3.15 -10.72 -21.68
C PRO A 203 -4.33 -11.66 -21.93
N ARG A 204 -4.08 -12.82 -22.58
CA ARG A 204 -5.08 -13.83 -22.93
C ARG A 204 -5.63 -14.61 -21.73
N VAL A 205 -4.98 -14.52 -20.57
CA VAL A 205 -5.47 -15.13 -19.33
C VAL A 205 -6.69 -14.34 -18.84
N GLU A 206 -7.74 -15.03 -18.41
CA GLU A 206 -8.97 -14.36 -17.96
C GLU A 206 -8.85 -13.82 -16.54
N LEU A 207 -8.31 -12.60 -16.41
CA LEU A 207 -8.08 -11.95 -15.12
C LEU A 207 -9.35 -11.79 -14.27
N ARG A 208 -10.52 -11.65 -14.93
CA ARG A 208 -11.82 -11.54 -14.25
C ARG A 208 -12.11 -12.74 -13.36
N ALA A 209 -11.75 -13.94 -13.78
CA ALA A 209 -11.94 -15.14 -12.96
C ALA A 209 -11.15 -15.08 -11.64
N VAL A 210 -9.94 -14.53 -11.66
CA VAL A 210 -9.12 -14.33 -10.45
C VAL A 210 -9.74 -13.28 -9.54
N VAL A 211 -10.22 -12.16 -10.10
CA VAL A 211 -10.90 -11.10 -9.33
C VAL A 211 -12.17 -11.63 -8.67
N HIS A 212 -13.00 -12.39 -9.39
CA HIS A 212 -14.20 -13.02 -8.84
C HIS A 212 -13.89 -14.07 -7.77
N TYR A 213 -12.82 -14.85 -7.94
CA TYR A 213 -12.35 -15.79 -6.92
C TYR A 213 -12.00 -15.03 -5.62
N ILE A 214 -11.21 -13.96 -5.71
CA ILE A 214 -10.85 -13.15 -4.55
C ILE A 214 -12.11 -12.57 -3.89
N LEU A 215 -13.04 -12.01 -4.67
CA LEU A 215 -14.31 -11.49 -4.13
C LEU A 215 -15.13 -12.56 -3.40
N GLY A 216 -15.17 -13.79 -3.92
CA GLY A 216 -15.82 -14.91 -3.25
C GLY A 216 -15.16 -15.22 -1.91
N ALA A 217 -13.83 -15.41 -1.92
CA ALA A 217 -13.06 -15.71 -0.71
C ALA A 217 -13.22 -14.63 0.37
N LEU A 218 -13.22 -13.35 0.01
CA LEU A 218 -13.41 -12.26 0.97
C LEU A 218 -14.83 -12.19 1.53
N LYS A 219 -15.85 -12.57 0.73
CA LYS A 219 -17.23 -12.69 1.24
C LYS A 219 -17.36 -13.82 2.25
N ASP A 220 -16.63 -14.91 2.04
CA ASP A 220 -16.60 -16.06 2.95
C ASP A 220 -15.75 -15.80 4.21
N GLY A 221 -15.09 -14.64 4.31
CA GLY A 221 -14.28 -14.24 5.46
C GLY A 221 -12.83 -14.75 5.42
N GLU A 222 -12.38 -15.32 4.30
CA GLU A 222 -11.01 -15.83 4.13
C GLU A 222 -10.03 -14.67 3.82
N SER A 223 -9.59 -13.96 4.87
CA SER A 223 -8.72 -12.77 4.76
C SER A 223 -7.34 -13.05 4.14
N VAL A 224 -6.84 -14.28 4.23
CA VAL A 224 -5.52 -14.68 3.68
C VAL A 224 -5.46 -14.54 2.16
N ASP A 225 -6.60 -14.66 1.47
CA ASP A 225 -6.67 -14.52 0.00
C ASP A 225 -6.45 -13.08 -0.49
N LEU A 226 -6.45 -12.08 0.41
CA LEU A 226 -6.00 -10.73 0.09
C LEU A 226 -4.56 -10.68 -0.44
N LEU A 227 -3.72 -11.67 -0.08
CA LEU A 227 -2.35 -11.74 -0.57
C LEU A 227 -2.27 -11.99 -2.08
N ILE A 228 -3.29 -12.61 -2.68
CA ILE A 228 -3.38 -12.78 -4.14
C ILE A 228 -3.59 -11.40 -4.79
N LEU A 229 -4.47 -10.57 -4.21
CA LEU A 229 -4.69 -9.21 -4.68
C LEU A 229 -3.44 -8.35 -4.52
N ARG A 230 -2.74 -8.49 -3.37
CA ARG A 230 -1.49 -7.77 -3.09
C ARG A 230 -0.47 -7.97 -4.21
N GLU A 231 -0.25 -9.22 -4.57
CA GLU A 231 0.72 -9.63 -5.58
C GLU A 231 0.27 -9.26 -7.01
N LEU A 232 -1.04 -9.33 -7.30
CA LEU A 232 -1.59 -8.85 -8.57
C LEU A 232 -1.34 -7.36 -8.79
N ILE A 233 -1.60 -6.53 -7.76
CA ILE A 233 -1.37 -5.09 -7.86
C ILE A 233 0.14 -4.81 -7.98
N GLU A 234 0.98 -5.46 -7.17
CA GLU A 234 2.44 -5.30 -7.26
C GLU A 234 2.96 -5.69 -8.65
N SER A 235 2.55 -6.84 -9.19
CA SER A 235 3.05 -7.30 -10.47
C SER A 235 2.55 -6.45 -11.64
N MET A 236 1.25 -6.10 -11.66
CA MET A 236 0.59 -5.47 -12.81
C MET A 236 0.71 -3.95 -12.80
N ALA A 237 0.63 -3.32 -11.62
CA ALA A 237 0.69 -1.87 -11.45
C ALA A 237 2.07 -1.38 -10.99
N GLY A 238 2.91 -2.24 -10.42
CA GLY A 238 4.22 -1.84 -9.89
C GLY A 238 4.14 -1.10 -8.55
N ILE A 239 2.97 -1.09 -7.91
CA ILE A 239 2.74 -0.42 -6.63
C ILE A 239 3.16 -1.36 -5.50
N LYS A 240 4.28 -1.05 -4.86
CA LYS A 240 4.76 -1.76 -3.67
C LYS A 240 4.41 -0.97 -2.41
N VAL A 241 3.93 -1.66 -1.38
CA VAL A 241 3.74 -1.04 -0.07
C VAL A 241 5.08 -1.09 0.66
N VAL A 242 5.73 0.06 0.81
CA VAL A 242 7.00 0.11 1.54
C VAL A 242 6.71 0.17 3.04
N GLN A 243 7.05 -0.90 3.76
CA GLN A 243 6.84 -1.02 5.21
C GLN A 243 7.75 -0.08 6.01
N ASP A 244 9.01 0.08 5.59
CA ASP A 244 9.99 0.95 6.24
C ASP A 244 10.51 2.03 5.29
N MET A 245 9.88 3.20 5.36
CA MET A 245 10.39 4.41 4.71
C MET A 245 11.31 5.16 5.68
N SER A 246 12.54 5.43 5.24
CA SER A 246 13.41 6.42 5.88
C SER A 246 12.79 7.80 5.75
N GLU A 247 13.04 8.68 6.73
CA GLU A 247 12.56 10.07 6.72
C GLU A 247 12.90 10.77 5.40
N ASP A 248 14.13 10.63 4.91
CA ASP A 248 14.55 11.18 3.61
C ASP A 248 13.67 10.72 2.44
N LYS A 249 13.30 9.43 2.41
CA LYS A 249 12.44 8.89 1.35
C LYS A 249 11.01 9.39 1.48
N MET A 250 10.54 9.64 2.70
CA MET A 250 9.23 10.22 2.97
C MET A 250 9.17 11.68 2.51
N LEU A 251 10.15 12.49 2.91
CA LEU A 251 10.27 13.90 2.52
C LEU A 251 10.43 14.05 1.00
N LEU A 252 11.11 13.11 0.35
CA LEU A 252 11.15 13.04 -1.11
C LEU A 252 9.80 12.71 -1.73
N GLY A 253 8.95 11.90 -1.09
CA GLY A 253 7.59 11.64 -1.58
C GLY A 253 6.78 12.92 -1.80
N CYS A 254 7.01 13.91 -0.92
CA CYS A 254 6.36 15.23 -0.92
C CYS A 254 7.08 16.29 -1.75
N ALA A 255 8.26 15.97 -2.24
CA ALA A 255 9.01 16.83 -3.13
C ALA A 255 8.32 16.95 -4.49
N GLY A 256 8.57 18.04 -5.22
CA GLY A 256 8.03 18.20 -6.56
C GLY A 256 8.63 17.19 -7.55
N PRO A 257 8.00 17.04 -8.74
CA PRO A 257 8.41 16.04 -9.74
C PRO A 257 9.89 16.12 -10.10
N HIS A 258 10.48 17.31 -10.22
CA HIS A 258 11.89 17.46 -10.59
C HIS A 258 12.83 17.00 -9.48
N LEU A 259 12.58 17.37 -8.21
CA LEU A 259 13.42 16.92 -7.11
C LEU A 259 13.30 15.40 -6.89
N ARG A 260 12.09 14.85 -7.06
CA ARG A 260 11.87 13.40 -7.03
C ARG A 260 12.67 12.70 -8.12
N MET A 261 12.55 13.13 -9.37
CA MET A 261 13.30 12.53 -10.49
C MET A 261 14.81 12.64 -10.29
N PHE A 262 15.31 13.77 -9.78
CA PHE A 262 16.74 13.99 -9.58
C PHE A 262 17.35 13.06 -8.51
N ARG A 263 16.66 12.89 -7.36
CA ARG A 263 17.14 11.99 -6.30
C ARG A 263 16.79 10.52 -6.56
N ASN A 264 15.71 10.23 -7.30
CA ASN A 264 15.26 8.88 -7.60
C ASN A 264 15.78 8.38 -8.97
N SER A 265 17.10 8.28 -9.14
CA SER A 265 17.65 7.39 -10.19
C SER A 265 17.40 5.89 -9.90
N GLN A 266 16.84 5.56 -8.72
CA GLN A 266 16.63 4.19 -8.21
C GLN A 266 15.29 3.96 -7.46
N ALA A 267 14.34 4.91 -7.40
CA ALA A 267 13.15 4.77 -6.54
C ALA A 267 11.83 4.95 -7.28
N GLY A 268 11.18 3.79 -7.53
CA GLY A 268 9.75 3.62 -7.82
C GLY A 268 9.32 4.11 -9.20
N PRO A 269 8.43 3.38 -9.91
CA PRO A 269 7.81 3.94 -11.09
C PRO A 269 7.07 5.20 -10.64
N THR A 270 7.27 6.30 -11.34
CA THR A 270 6.19 7.29 -11.52
C THR A 270 4.90 6.49 -11.72
N LEU A 271 3.79 6.92 -11.13
CA LEU A 271 2.46 6.31 -11.33
C LEU A 271 1.99 6.52 -12.79
N GLU A 272 2.82 6.12 -13.74
CA GLU A 272 2.54 6.06 -15.15
C GLU A 272 1.60 4.89 -15.36
N HIS A 273 0.55 5.13 -16.14
CA HIS A 273 -0.42 4.12 -16.50
C HIS A 273 0.28 2.95 -17.20
N THR A 274 0.57 1.90 -16.45
CA THR A 274 1.10 0.67 -17.03
C THR A 274 -0.01 -0.05 -17.79
N LYS A 275 0.34 -0.71 -18.90
CA LYS A 275 -0.61 -1.58 -19.63
C LYS A 275 -1.22 -2.66 -18.73
N GLY A 276 -0.46 -3.10 -17.72
CA GLY A 276 -0.94 -4.03 -16.68
C GLY A 276 -2.03 -3.40 -15.81
N ALA A 277 -1.80 -2.20 -15.29
CA ALA A 277 -2.80 -1.49 -14.49
C ALA A 277 -4.10 -1.22 -15.27
N ALA A 278 -4.00 -0.80 -16.54
CA ALA A 278 -5.17 -0.61 -17.41
C ALA A 278 -5.98 -1.91 -17.58
N ARG A 279 -5.29 -3.05 -17.75
CA ARG A 279 -5.95 -4.36 -17.82
C ARG A 279 -6.61 -4.77 -16.50
N LEU A 280 -5.97 -4.49 -15.36
CA LEU A 280 -6.57 -4.74 -14.05
C LEU A 280 -7.80 -3.85 -13.82
N ARG A 281 -7.75 -2.58 -14.23
CA ARG A 281 -8.91 -1.67 -14.24
C ARG A 281 -10.07 -2.27 -15.04
N VAL A 282 -9.84 -2.72 -16.28
CA VAL A 282 -10.87 -3.34 -17.12
C VAL A 282 -11.45 -4.63 -16.53
N ALA A 283 -10.65 -5.38 -15.76
CA ALA A 283 -11.14 -6.56 -15.06
C ALA A 283 -12.04 -6.20 -13.87
N LEU A 284 -11.81 -5.04 -13.23
CA LEU A 284 -12.62 -4.52 -12.13
C LEU A 284 -13.85 -3.73 -12.59
N SER A 285 -13.76 -3.00 -13.72
CA SER A 285 -14.88 -2.27 -14.32
C SER A 285 -15.74 -3.24 -15.14
N THR A 286 -16.73 -3.86 -14.52
CA THR A 286 -17.70 -4.75 -15.20
C THR A 286 -18.94 -3.97 -15.61
N ALA A 287 -19.56 -4.37 -16.73
CA ALA A 287 -20.82 -3.80 -17.25
C ALA A 287 -22.07 -4.32 -16.51
N ASP A 288 -21.89 -5.30 -15.62
CA ASP A 288 -22.97 -5.83 -14.78
C ASP A 288 -23.32 -4.83 -13.67
N THR A 289 -24.59 -4.82 -13.27
CA THR A 289 -25.32 -3.88 -12.39
C THR A 289 -24.69 -3.56 -11.03
N CYS A 290 -23.50 -4.07 -10.71
CA CYS A 290 -22.86 -3.85 -9.44
C CYS A 290 -21.37 -3.61 -9.58
N ASN A 291 -20.94 -2.47 -9.06
CA ASN A 291 -19.57 -2.01 -9.16
C ASN A 291 -18.58 -2.91 -8.39
N THR A 292 -17.93 -3.83 -9.11
CA THR A 292 -16.91 -4.76 -8.59
C THR A 292 -15.73 -4.02 -7.95
N THR A 293 -15.36 -2.85 -8.47
CA THR A 293 -14.32 -1.97 -7.88
C THR A 293 -14.72 -1.52 -6.47
N ALA A 294 -15.93 -0.96 -6.32
CA ALA A 294 -16.43 -0.53 -5.02
C ALA A 294 -16.61 -1.70 -4.06
N ARG A 295 -17.13 -2.84 -4.54
CA ARG A 295 -17.28 -4.06 -3.73
C ARG A 295 -15.95 -4.58 -3.20
N MET A 296 -14.91 -4.59 -4.04
CA MET A 296 -13.57 -4.98 -3.61
C MET A 296 -13.06 -4.04 -2.51
N LEU A 297 -13.19 -2.73 -2.68
CA LEU A 297 -12.81 -1.74 -1.67
C LEU A 297 -13.52 -1.99 -0.33
N LEU A 298 -14.84 -2.15 -0.37
CA LEU A 298 -15.68 -2.39 0.80
C LEU A 298 -15.29 -3.69 1.52
N LEU A 299 -15.07 -4.78 0.77
CA LEU A 299 -14.65 -6.06 1.36
C LEU A 299 -13.25 -5.97 1.98
N ILE A 300 -12.29 -5.27 1.36
CA ILE A 300 -10.97 -5.04 1.96
C ILE A 300 -11.10 -4.22 3.26
N ALA A 301 -11.88 -3.15 3.23
CA ALA A 301 -12.09 -2.29 4.40
C ALA A 301 -12.77 -3.08 5.54
N ARG A 302 -13.75 -3.91 5.20
CA ARG A 302 -14.41 -4.84 6.13
C ARG A 302 -13.43 -5.87 6.69
N CYS A 303 -12.61 -6.51 5.86
CA CYS A 303 -11.58 -7.43 6.34
C CYS A 303 -10.64 -6.77 7.34
N ARG A 304 -10.27 -5.50 7.15
CA ARG A 304 -9.44 -4.79 8.14
C ARG A 304 -10.16 -4.58 9.47
N HIS A 305 -11.45 -4.24 9.45
CA HIS A 305 -12.23 -3.98 10.67
C HIS A 305 -12.62 -5.27 11.40
N ASP A 306 -13.20 -6.23 10.67
CA ASP A 306 -13.79 -7.44 11.24
C ASP A 306 -12.73 -8.47 11.66
N PHE A 307 -11.51 -8.42 11.11
CA PHE A 307 -10.48 -9.43 11.39
C PHE A 307 -10.17 -9.57 12.88
N ILE A 308 -10.23 -8.48 13.65
CA ILE A 308 -10.04 -8.53 15.10
C ILE A 308 -11.11 -9.40 15.79
N GLN A 309 -12.34 -9.39 15.27
CA GLN A 309 -13.48 -10.15 15.83
C GLN A 309 -13.57 -11.57 15.26
N THR A 310 -13.11 -11.80 14.03
CA THR A 310 -13.20 -13.09 13.33
C THR A 310 -11.93 -13.94 13.42
N ALA A 311 -10.85 -13.45 14.03
CA ALA A 311 -9.61 -14.20 14.17
C ALA A 311 -9.84 -15.53 14.91
N ARG A 312 -9.48 -16.64 14.26
CA ARG A 312 -9.57 -18.00 14.85
C ARG A 312 -8.50 -18.27 15.93
N SER A 313 -7.54 -17.37 16.11
CA SER A 313 -6.39 -17.52 17.00
C SER A 313 -6.41 -16.45 18.07
N GLU A 314 -6.15 -16.83 19.32
CA GLU A 314 -6.03 -15.91 20.46
C GLU A 314 -4.66 -15.21 20.54
N GLN A 315 -3.70 -15.58 19.67
CA GLN A 315 -2.36 -15.01 19.70
C GLN A 315 -2.35 -13.58 19.16
N LEU A 316 -2.19 -12.60 20.05
CA LEU A 316 -2.18 -11.17 19.72
C LEU A 316 -1.10 -10.78 18.68
N LYS A 317 0.05 -11.46 18.68
CA LYS A 317 1.09 -11.26 17.65
C LYS A 317 0.56 -11.56 16.25
N PHE A 318 -0.10 -12.69 16.08
CA PHE A 318 -0.73 -13.07 14.82
C PHE A 318 -1.80 -12.06 14.40
N ILE A 319 -2.69 -11.69 15.33
CA ILE A 319 -3.77 -10.74 15.06
C ILE A 319 -3.19 -9.41 14.57
N SER A 320 -2.17 -8.88 15.27
CA SER A 320 -1.54 -7.62 14.92
C SER A 320 -0.88 -7.64 13.54
N GLN A 321 -0.16 -8.72 13.21
CA GLN A 321 0.51 -8.87 11.92
C GLN A 321 -0.49 -8.91 10.75
N TRP A 322 -1.59 -9.64 10.90
CA TRP A 322 -2.59 -9.76 9.83
C TRP A 322 -3.49 -8.54 9.71
N TYR A 323 -3.77 -7.85 10.81
CA TYR A 323 -4.39 -6.53 10.77
C TYR A 323 -3.54 -5.55 9.96
N ASP A 324 -2.22 -5.53 10.22
CA ASP A 324 -1.28 -4.70 9.47
C ASP A 324 -1.21 -5.08 7.98
N GLU A 325 -1.20 -6.38 7.65
CA GLU A 325 -1.24 -6.86 6.25
C GLU A 325 -2.54 -6.45 5.54
N CYS A 326 -3.71 -6.57 6.18
CA CYS A 326 -4.98 -6.11 5.61
C CYS A 326 -4.94 -4.59 5.34
N HIS A 327 -4.39 -3.82 6.27
CA HIS A 327 -4.21 -2.37 6.08
C HIS A 327 -3.23 -2.06 4.94
N HIS A 328 -2.16 -2.83 4.79
CA HIS A 328 -1.23 -2.65 3.67
C HIS A 328 -1.91 -2.89 2.32
N VAL A 329 -2.69 -3.97 2.17
CA VAL A 329 -3.45 -4.25 0.95
C VAL A 329 -4.48 -3.16 0.67
N PHE A 330 -5.12 -2.62 1.72
CA PHE A 330 -6.02 -1.46 1.61
C PHE A 330 -5.30 -0.24 1.01
N LEU A 331 -4.15 0.17 1.57
CA LEU A 331 -3.38 1.31 1.06
C LEU A 331 -2.90 1.08 -0.38
N GLN A 332 -2.50 -0.15 -0.70
CA GLN A 332 -2.09 -0.54 -2.04
C GLN A 332 -3.24 -0.42 -3.05
N TYR A 333 -4.44 -0.87 -2.68
CA TYR A 333 -5.62 -0.81 -3.51
C TYR A 333 -6.07 0.62 -3.74
N VAL A 334 -6.11 1.46 -2.70
CA VAL A 334 -6.43 2.90 -2.85
C VAL A 334 -5.39 3.59 -3.75
N SER A 335 -4.11 3.27 -3.61
CA SER A 335 -3.05 3.80 -4.49
C SER A 335 -3.24 3.36 -5.94
N PHE A 336 -3.69 2.12 -6.16
CA PHE A 336 -4.08 1.63 -7.48
C PHE A 336 -5.28 2.39 -8.04
N LEU A 337 -6.33 2.64 -7.25
CA LEU A 337 -7.50 3.41 -7.68
C LEU A 337 -7.11 4.82 -8.14
N ARG A 338 -6.24 5.50 -7.38
CA ARG A 338 -5.71 6.83 -7.71
C ARG A 338 -4.96 6.87 -9.04
N MET A 339 -4.26 5.78 -9.36
CA MET A 339 -3.54 5.65 -10.63
C MET A 339 -4.46 5.20 -11.76
N ALA A 340 -5.47 4.39 -11.47
CA ALA A 340 -6.31 3.76 -12.49
C ALA A 340 -7.45 4.68 -12.94
N TYR A 341 -8.03 5.48 -12.05
CA TYR A 341 -9.23 6.28 -12.29
C TYR A 341 -8.96 7.78 -12.13
N THR A 342 -9.67 8.60 -12.92
CA THR A 342 -9.69 10.04 -12.71
C THR A 342 -10.55 10.39 -11.48
N ALA A 343 -10.48 11.65 -11.02
CA ALA A 343 -11.29 12.11 -9.89
C ALA A 343 -12.79 11.93 -10.11
N GLU A 344 -13.28 12.35 -11.28
CA GLU A 344 -14.69 12.24 -11.65
C GLU A 344 -15.16 10.80 -11.78
N GLU A 345 -14.36 9.94 -12.42
CA GLU A 345 -14.65 8.51 -12.52
C GLU A 345 -14.73 7.87 -11.13
N CYS A 346 -13.87 8.26 -10.20
CA CYS A 346 -13.83 7.73 -8.84
C CYS A 346 -15.13 8.06 -8.07
N PHE A 347 -15.61 9.30 -8.16
CA PHE A 347 -16.89 9.70 -7.52
C PHE A 347 -18.12 9.03 -8.14
N ARG A 348 -18.06 8.63 -9.42
CA ARG A 348 -19.14 7.84 -10.06
C ARG A 348 -19.10 6.37 -9.67
N VAL A 349 -17.90 5.83 -9.47
CA VAL A 349 -17.67 4.41 -9.20
C VAL A 349 -17.90 4.09 -7.71
N LEU A 350 -17.46 4.95 -6.81
CA LEU A 350 -17.53 4.70 -5.38
C LEU A 350 -18.83 5.25 -4.76
N PRO A 351 -19.36 4.62 -3.68
CA PRO A 351 -20.46 5.19 -2.91
C PRO A 351 -20.08 6.55 -2.30
N THR A 352 -21.08 7.36 -1.95
CA THR A 352 -20.87 8.67 -1.31
C THR A 352 -20.22 8.52 0.07
N ALA A 353 -19.59 9.58 0.57
CA ALA A 353 -18.88 9.55 1.83
C ALA A 353 -19.83 9.29 3.01
N CYS A 354 -21.01 9.91 2.99
CA CYS A 354 -22.04 9.69 4.00
C CYS A 354 -22.51 8.23 4.02
N SER A 355 -22.73 7.60 2.85
CA SER A 355 -23.11 6.19 2.76
C SER A 355 -22.00 5.29 3.30
N LEU A 356 -20.73 5.55 2.96
CA LEU A 356 -19.60 4.76 3.47
C LEU A 356 -19.46 4.83 5.00
N THR A 357 -19.73 5.99 5.60
CA THR A 357 -19.64 6.15 7.06
C THR A 357 -20.89 5.63 7.78
N LYS A 358 -22.10 5.97 7.32
CA LYS A 358 -23.36 5.63 8.01
C LYS A 358 -23.86 4.22 7.68
N ASP A 359 -23.87 3.84 6.40
CA ASP A 359 -24.44 2.54 5.98
C ASP A 359 -23.43 1.40 6.14
N TYR A 360 -22.17 1.66 5.80
CA TYR A 360 -21.10 0.65 5.84
C TYR A 360 -20.21 0.72 7.09
N GLY A 361 -20.38 1.72 7.95
CA GLY A 361 -19.65 1.84 9.22
C GLY A 361 -18.14 2.09 9.06
N LEU A 362 -17.69 2.64 7.93
CA LEU A 362 -16.26 2.90 7.74
C LEU A 362 -15.79 4.11 8.56
N GLU A 363 -14.62 3.96 9.19
CA GLU A 363 -13.99 5.05 9.93
C GLU A 363 -13.72 6.26 9.02
N PRO A 364 -13.94 7.51 9.50
CA PRO A 364 -13.71 8.72 8.71
C PRO A 364 -12.31 8.80 8.09
N SER A 365 -11.27 8.36 8.81
CA SER A 365 -9.88 8.35 8.34
C SER A 365 -9.70 7.59 7.02
N VAL A 366 -10.47 6.52 6.84
CA VAL A 366 -10.45 5.59 5.72
C VAL A 366 -11.16 6.21 4.53
N VAL A 367 -12.34 6.76 4.78
CA VAL A 367 -13.17 7.45 3.79
C VAL A 367 -12.41 8.66 3.24
N TYR A 368 -11.86 9.50 4.12
CA TYR A 368 -11.02 10.62 3.68
C TYR A 368 -9.78 10.15 2.93
N HIS A 369 -9.11 9.09 3.35
CA HIS A 369 -7.95 8.59 2.62
C HIS A 369 -8.30 8.11 1.20
N ILE A 370 -9.50 7.55 0.98
CA ILE A 370 -9.98 7.17 -0.35
C ILE A 370 -10.13 8.41 -1.25
N PHE A 371 -10.82 9.44 -0.77
CA PHE A 371 -11.20 10.59 -1.60
C PHE A 371 -10.21 11.77 -1.62
N ARG A 372 -9.24 11.83 -0.69
CA ARG A 372 -8.36 12.99 -0.50
C ARG A 372 -7.72 13.57 -1.77
N PRO A 373 -7.10 12.77 -2.67
CA PRO A 373 -6.43 13.31 -3.85
C PRO A 373 -7.39 13.96 -4.85
N HIS A 374 -8.66 13.59 -4.82
CA HIS A 374 -9.67 14.07 -5.74
C HIS A 374 -10.15 15.48 -5.37
N PHE A 375 -10.09 15.85 -4.09
CA PHE A 375 -10.40 17.21 -3.63
C PHE A 375 -9.46 18.27 -4.21
N THR A 376 -8.16 17.99 -4.24
CA THR A 376 -7.15 18.93 -4.76
C THR A 376 -7.32 19.16 -6.26
N CYS A 377 -7.84 18.16 -6.99
CA CYS A 377 -8.10 18.25 -8.43
C CYS A 377 -9.36 19.08 -8.73
N LEU A 378 -10.44 18.90 -7.95
CA LEU A 378 -11.67 19.68 -8.05
C LEU A 378 -11.44 21.19 -7.83
N GLN A 379 -10.62 21.56 -6.84
CA GLN A 379 -10.32 22.98 -6.55
C GLN A 379 -9.47 23.65 -7.64
N ARG A 380 -8.53 22.92 -8.25
CA ARG A 380 -7.72 23.44 -9.37
C ARG A 380 -8.57 23.65 -10.63
N ALA A 381 -9.58 22.81 -10.86
CA ALA A 381 -10.53 22.99 -11.95
C ALA A 381 -11.41 24.23 -11.75
N THR A 382 -11.84 24.52 -10.52
CA THR A 382 -12.66 25.70 -10.21
C THR A 382 -11.89 27.03 -10.22
N GLY A 383 -10.57 27.00 -10.04
CA GLY A 383 -9.70 28.19 -10.08
C GLY A 383 -9.20 28.57 -11.49
N CYS A 384 -9.38 27.71 -12.48
CA CYS A 384 -9.06 27.99 -13.88
C CYS A 384 -10.29 28.54 -14.59
N SER A 385 -10.36 29.86 -14.73
CA SER A 385 -11.28 30.50 -15.67
C SER A 385 -10.97 30.05 -17.11
N SER A 386 -12.04 29.75 -17.84
CA SER A 386 -12.21 29.65 -19.31
C SER A 386 -12.15 28.27 -20.00
N ASN A 387 -13.27 27.99 -20.68
CA ASN A 387 -13.39 27.26 -21.94
C ASN A 387 -12.83 25.83 -22.03
N SER A 388 -13.58 24.87 -21.50
CA SER A 388 -13.76 23.58 -22.20
C SER A 388 -15.21 23.12 -22.02
N HIS A 389 -15.99 23.21 -23.09
CA HIS A 389 -17.26 22.52 -23.22
C HIS A 389 -16.93 21.04 -23.41
N ASP A 390 -17.14 20.21 -22.38
CA ASP A 390 -17.49 18.77 -22.46
C ASP A 390 -17.18 18.04 -21.12
N CYS A 391 -17.68 18.55 -19.99
CA CYS A 391 -17.68 17.80 -18.74
C CYS A 391 -18.95 18.17 -17.95
N GLU A 392 -19.86 17.22 -17.69
CA GLU A 392 -20.91 17.40 -16.69
C GLU A 392 -20.25 17.61 -15.32
N ALA A 393 -20.20 18.85 -14.85
CA ALA A 393 -19.55 19.24 -13.62
C ALA A 393 -20.19 18.50 -12.43
N VAL A 394 -19.39 17.72 -11.71
CA VAL A 394 -19.78 17.18 -10.39
C VAL A 394 -20.10 18.37 -9.49
N ASP A 395 -21.31 18.40 -8.90
CA ASP A 395 -21.70 19.48 -7.99
C ASP A 395 -20.84 19.43 -6.72
N VAL A 396 -19.81 20.28 -6.70
CA VAL A 396 -18.87 20.40 -5.59
C VAL A 396 -19.61 20.68 -4.30
N LYS A 397 -20.71 21.44 -4.33
CA LYS A 397 -21.49 21.79 -3.14
C LYS A 397 -22.19 20.59 -2.54
N ALA A 398 -22.84 19.77 -3.37
CA ALA A 398 -23.47 18.53 -2.94
C ALA A 398 -22.45 17.54 -2.32
N VAL A 399 -21.23 17.48 -2.87
CA VAL A 399 -20.15 16.68 -2.26
C VAL A 399 -19.81 17.25 -0.88
N LEU A 400 -19.57 18.56 -0.77
CA LEU A 400 -19.23 19.19 0.52
C LEU A 400 -20.31 18.91 1.58
N ASP A 401 -21.59 19.07 1.24
CA ASP A 401 -22.73 18.83 2.13
C ASP A 401 -22.80 17.35 2.58
N ASP A 402 -22.52 16.39 1.69
CA ASP A 402 -22.44 14.96 2.02
C ASP A 402 -21.36 14.67 3.08
N TRP A 403 -20.22 15.36 3.00
CA TRP A 403 -19.13 15.24 3.97
C TRP A 403 -19.46 15.89 5.31
N GLU A 404 -20.12 17.06 5.32
CA GLU A 404 -20.56 17.68 6.58
C GLU A 404 -21.50 16.74 7.35
N ASN A 405 -22.38 16.07 6.63
CA ASN A 405 -23.30 15.08 7.17
C ASN A 405 -22.60 13.80 7.69
N ALA A 406 -21.35 13.54 7.29
CA ALA A 406 -20.54 12.42 7.75
C ALA A 406 -19.71 12.76 9.01
N ILE A 407 -19.62 14.02 9.42
CA ILE A 407 -18.84 14.44 10.59
C ILE A 407 -19.56 13.99 11.89
N PRO A 408 -18.85 13.39 12.86
CA PRO A 408 -19.45 13.07 14.15
C PRO A 408 -19.96 14.34 14.85
N CYS A 409 -21.22 14.34 15.32
CA CYS A 409 -21.86 15.52 15.91
C CYS A 409 -21.13 16.04 17.16
N GLU A 410 -20.43 15.17 17.90
CA GLU A 410 -19.64 15.54 19.08
C GLU A 410 -18.47 16.46 18.72
N THR A 411 -17.86 16.25 17.55
CA THR A 411 -16.75 17.05 17.03
C THR A 411 -17.17 18.50 16.78
N LEU A 412 -18.37 18.70 16.22
CA LEU A 412 -18.90 20.01 15.85
C LEU A 412 -19.21 20.91 17.06
N ARG A 413 -19.23 20.35 18.27
CA ARG A 413 -19.37 21.12 19.52
C ARG A 413 -18.10 21.89 19.89
N PHE A 414 -16.94 21.42 19.43
CA PHE A 414 -15.64 22.00 19.81
C PHE A 414 -14.94 22.69 18.65
N ILE A 415 -15.07 22.15 17.44
CA ILE A 415 -14.41 22.66 16.23
C ILE A 415 -15.44 22.83 15.10
N SER A 416 -15.16 23.73 14.17
CA SER A 416 -16.02 23.96 13.01
C SER A 416 -15.89 22.86 11.95
N SER A 417 -16.94 22.70 11.14
CA SER A 417 -16.91 21.84 9.94
C SER A 417 -15.75 22.23 9.00
N ASP A 418 -15.50 23.53 8.86
CA ASP A 418 -14.42 24.05 8.02
C ASP A 418 -13.03 23.59 8.49
N MET A 419 -12.74 23.65 9.79
CA MET A 419 -11.47 23.15 10.35
C MET A 419 -11.30 21.65 10.08
N TYR A 420 -12.34 20.87 10.37
CA TYR A 420 -12.31 19.42 10.24
C TYR A 420 -12.11 19.01 8.78
N THR A 421 -12.88 19.59 7.86
CA THR A 421 -12.77 19.29 6.44
C THR A 421 -11.45 19.79 5.85
N THR A 422 -10.98 20.98 6.23
CA THR A 422 -9.68 21.52 5.80
C THR A 422 -8.54 20.61 6.21
N PHE A 423 -8.53 20.14 7.46
CA PHE A 423 -7.54 19.16 7.91
C PHE A 423 -7.54 17.95 6.99
N TRP A 424 -8.69 17.27 6.83
CA TRP A 424 -8.74 16.01 6.07
C TRP A 424 -8.47 16.16 4.57
N ARG A 425 -8.72 17.33 3.99
CA ARG A 425 -8.48 17.65 2.57
C ARG A 425 -7.00 17.88 2.25
N LEU A 426 -6.29 18.62 3.10
CA LEU A 426 -4.90 19.00 2.84
C LEU A 426 -3.96 17.78 2.91
N ASN A 427 -2.89 17.81 2.13
CA ASN A 427 -1.79 16.85 2.17
C ASN A 427 -0.50 17.47 2.72
N LEU A 428 0.50 16.62 2.97
CA LEU A 428 1.82 17.10 3.41
C LEU A 428 2.44 18.07 2.40
N ASP A 429 2.31 17.78 1.10
CA ASP A 429 2.83 18.58 -0.01
C ASP A 429 2.28 20.01 -0.04
N ASP A 430 1.09 20.24 0.54
CA ASP A 430 0.44 21.54 0.56
C ASP A 430 0.99 22.43 1.69
N VAL A 431 1.32 21.83 2.83
CA VAL A 431 1.66 22.54 4.08
C VAL A 431 3.17 22.53 4.38
N PHE A 432 3.93 21.66 3.72
CA PHE A 432 5.35 21.47 3.97
C PHE A 432 6.19 21.55 2.68
N ILE A 433 7.30 22.29 2.77
CA ILE A 433 8.29 22.40 1.71
C ILE A 433 9.62 21.86 2.22
N HIS A 434 10.18 20.89 1.50
CA HIS A 434 11.48 20.31 1.81
C HIS A 434 12.63 21.18 1.27
N ASP A 435 12.85 22.34 1.89
CA ASP A 435 13.84 23.33 1.44
C ASP A 435 15.27 22.78 1.41
N GLU A 436 15.67 22.00 2.42
CA GLU A 436 16.99 21.37 2.50
C GLU A 436 17.23 20.39 1.34
N GLY A 437 16.19 19.68 0.89
CA GLY A 437 16.28 18.79 -0.27
C GLY A 437 16.56 19.54 -1.56
N TYR A 438 15.91 20.69 -1.76
CA TYR A 438 16.14 21.52 -2.94
C TYR A 438 17.53 22.16 -2.91
N SER A 439 17.96 22.71 -1.77
CA SER A 439 19.28 23.34 -1.66
C SER A 439 20.41 22.33 -1.91
N THR A 440 20.34 21.15 -1.27
CA THR A 440 21.33 20.08 -1.49
C THR A 440 21.36 19.58 -2.93
N ALA A 441 20.21 19.45 -3.59
CA ALA A 441 20.15 19.04 -4.99
C ALA A 441 20.72 20.10 -5.93
N ILE A 442 20.44 21.38 -5.69
CA ILE A 442 20.99 22.49 -6.48
C ILE A 442 22.52 22.54 -6.34
N ILE A 443 23.04 22.49 -5.11
CA ILE A 443 24.48 22.47 -4.84
C ILE A 443 25.16 21.27 -5.54
N ALA A 444 24.52 20.09 -5.52
CA ALA A 444 25.04 18.91 -6.19
C ALA A 444 25.08 19.07 -7.73
N CYS A 445 24.06 19.71 -8.32
CA CYS A 445 24.06 20.04 -9.76
C CYS A 445 25.15 21.07 -10.10
N GLU A 446 25.30 22.12 -9.30
CA GLU A 446 26.32 23.16 -9.49
C GLU A 446 27.73 22.57 -9.44
N ALA A 447 27.99 21.63 -8.53
CA ALA A 447 29.26 20.92 -8.48
C ALA A 447 29.54 20.11 -9.77
N LYS A 448 28.52 19.48 -10.36
CA LYS A 448 28.67 18.77 -11.65
C LYS A 448 28.90 19.72 -12.82
N VAL A 449 28.22 20.87 -12.84
CA VAL A 449 28.44 21.92 -13.85
C VAL A 449 29.90 22.37 -13.80
N LYS A 450 30.44 22.69 -12.62
CA LYS A 450 31.85 23.06 -12.44
C LYS A 450 32.82 21.95 -12.88
N ALA A 451 32.48 20.69 -12.65
CA ALA A 451 33.30 19.56 -13.11
C ALA A 451 33.35 19.47 -14.64
N PHE A 452 32.21 19.62 -15.33
CA PHE A 452 32.18 19.65 -16.80
C PHE A 452 32.89 20.88 -17.38
N GLU A 453 32.78 22.04 -16.73
CA GLU A 453 33.51 23.25 -17.10
C GLU A 453 35.02 23.03 -17.04
N HIS A 454 35.52 22.37 -15.99
CA HIS A 454 36.94 22.03 -15.85
C HIS A 454 37.41 21.02 -16.92
N VAL A 455 36.53 20.11 -17.37
CA VAL A 455 36.81 19.21 -18.50
C VAL A 455 36.88 19.99 -19.80
N LEU A 456 35.95 20.91 -20.04
CA LEU A 456 35.93 21.78 -21.22
C LEU A 456 37.20 22.62 -21.34
N GLN A 457 37.65 23.20 -20.22
CA GLN A 457 38.90 23.96 -20.14
C GLN A 457 40.12 23.12 -20.53
N ARG A 458 40.15 21.85 -20.11
CA ARG A 458 41.23 20.90 -20.46
C ARG A 458 41.18 20.46 -21.93
N THR A 459 39.97 20.30 -22.50
CA THR A 459 39.77 19.87 -23.88
C THR A 459 39.65 21.02 -24.87
N LYS A 460 40.03 22.26 -24.47
CA LYS A 460 39.91 23.48 -25.29
C LYS A 460 38.53 23.68 -25.93
N GLY A 461 37.46 23.25 -25.25
CA GLY A 461 36.09 23.41 -25.72
C GLY A 461 35.61 22.41 -26.78
N GLU A 462 36.40 21.39 -27.14
CA GLU A 462 36.05 20.45 -28.23
C GLU A 462 35.30 19.19 -27.77
N ASN A 463 34.96 19.06 -26.48
CA ASN A 463 34.27 17.86 -25.96
C ASN A 463 32.74 18.05 -25.98
N PRO A 464 32.00 17.43 -26.93
CA PRO A 464 30.55 17.59 -27.04
C PRO A 464 29.79 16.98 -25.85
N GLU A 465 30.32 15.93 -25.21
CA GLU A 465 29.71 15.31 -24.04
C GLU A 465 29.75 16.24 -22.83
N ALA A 466 30.84 17.00 -22.67
CA ALA A 466 30.98 17.96 -21.59
C ALA A 466 30.09 19.20 -21.79
N ILE A 467 29.93 19.67 -23.04
CA ILE A 467 28.98 20.74 -23.39
C ILE A 467 27.53 20.30 -23.11
N ALA A 468 27.17 19.10 -23.57
CA ALA A 468 25.83 18.53 -23.34
C ALA A 468 25.56 18.30 -21.84
N GLY A 469 26.53 17.75 -21.10
CA GLY A 469 26.46 17.56 -19.66
C GLY A 469 26.25 18.87 -18.91
N MET A 470 27.03 19.90 -19.23
CA MET A 470 26.90 21.24 -18.64
C MET A 470 25.52 21.86 -18.91
N SER A 471 25.03 21.78 -20.15
CA SER A 471 23.70 22.28 -20.53
C SER A 471 22.58 21.54 -19.79
N ASN A 472 22.67 20.20 -19.70
CA ASN A 472 21.68 19.37 -19.01
C ASN A 472 21.61 19.69 -17.51
N PHE A 473 22.74 19.78 -16.81
CA PHE A 473 22.74 20.10 -15.37
C PHE A 473 22.35 21.56 -15.11
N SER A 474 22.69 22.51 -16.00
CA SER A 474 22.18 23.88 -15.92
C SER A 474 20.65 23.93 -16.07
N ALA A 475 20.07 23.15 -16.98
CA ALA A 475 18.62 23.02 -17.11
C ALA A 475 17.97 22.41 -15.86
N HIS A 476 18.60 21.40 -15.24
CA HIS A 476 18.13 20.84 -13.96
C HIS A 476 18.13 21.88 -12.83
N ILE A 477 19.16 22.73 -12.73
CA ILE A 477 19.20 23.81 -11.73
C ILE A 477 18.02 24.77 -11.94
N LYS A 478 17.79 25.23 -13.17
CA LYS A 478 16.66 26.12 -13.48
C LYS A 478 15.30 25.47 -13.15
N ASN A 479 15.12 24.20 -13.48
CA ASN A 479 13.89 23.47 -13.20
C ASN A 479 13.67 23.28 -11.69
N LEU A 480 14.71 22.92 -10.93
CA LEU A 480 14.61 22.77 -9.47
C LEU A 480 14.34 24.10 -8.77
N ALA A 481 15.00 25.18 -9.18
CA ALA A 481 14.80 26.51 -8.62
C ALA A 481 13.40 27.06 -8.91
N SER A 482 12.92 26.90 -10.15
CA SER A 482 11.56 27.33 -10.52
C SER A 482 10.48 26.49 -9.83
N GLU A 483 10.67 25.18 -9.68
CA GLU A 483 9.77 24.31 -8.92
C GLU A 483 9.70 24.71 -7.44
N ARG A 484 10.85 24.96 -6.81
CA ARG A 484 10.94 25.46 -5.44
C ARG A 484 10.16 26.75 -5.27
N ALA A 485 10.42 27.75 -6.12
CA ALA A 485 9.76 29.05 -6.06
C ALA A 485 8.23 28.94 -6.20
N LYS A 486 7.74 28.13 -7.15
CA LYS A 486 6.30 27.89 -7.34
C LYS A 486 5.66 27.25 -6.10
N LYS A 487 6.31 26.25 -5.51
CA LYS A 487 5.82 25.60 -4.28
C LYS A 487 5.81 26.56 -3.10
N THR A 488 6.86 27.36 -2.93
CA THR A 488 6.94 28.38 -1.88
C THR A 488 5.84 29.41 -2.00
N ALA A 489 5.60 29.95 -3.20
CA ALA A 489 4.52 30.91 -3.43
C ALA A 489 3.13 30.31 -3.16
N ALA A 490 2.88 29.07 -3.60
CA ALA A 490 1.61 28.39 -3.36
C ALA A 490 1.36 28.11 -1.87
N ASN A 491 2.40 27.70 -1.13
CA ASN A 491 2.30 27.47 0.31
C ASN A 491 2.06 28.78 1.07
N GLN A 492 2.74 29.86 0.71
CA GLN A 492 2.53 31.19 1.32
C GLN A 492 1.09 31.67 1.11
N ALA A 493 0.58 31.61 -0.12
CA ALA A 493 -0.80 31.97 -0.42
C ALA A 493 -1.83 31.11 0.35
N LEU A 494 -1.56 29.81 0.48
CA LEU A 494 -2.40 28.91 1.28
C LEU A 494 -2.38 29.31 2.76
N VAL A 495 -1.21 29.53 3.35
CA VAL A 495 -1.07 29.91 4.77
C VAL A 495 -1.77 31.24 5.05
N GLU A 496 -1.68 32.21 4.15
CA GLU A 496 -2.39 33.50 4.26
C GLU A 496 -3.92 33.31 4.25
N ALA A 497 -4.45 32.48 3.36
CA ALA A 497 -5.87 32.16 3.32
C ALA A 497 -6.32 31.43 4.59
N LEU A 498 -5.55 30.42 5.03
CA LEU A 498 -5.82 29.67 6.25
C LEU A 498 -5.79 30.56 7.50
N LYS A 499 -4.97 31.60 7.53
CA LYS A 499 -4.95 32.57 8.64
C LYS A 499 -6.28 33.29 8.81
N GLN A 500 -6.98 33.58 7.71
CA GLN A 500 -8.31 34.18 7.77
C GLN A 500 -9.35 33.18 8.26
N PHE A 501 -9.35 31.96 7.73
CA PHE A 501 -10.28 30.90 8.15
C PHE A 501 -10.07 30.43 9.59
N SER A 502 -8.82 30.40 10.07
CA SER A 502 -8.47 29.92 11.41
C SER A 502 -9.17 30.66 12.54
N LYS A 503 -9.62 31.89 12.31
CA LYS A 503 -10.33 32.69 13.31
C LYS A 503 -11.66 32.09 13.76
N SER A 504 -12.31 31.28 12.92
CA SER A 504 -13.60 30.63 13.20
C SER A 504 -13.49 29.11 13.40
N TRP A 505 -12.28 28.57 13.48
CA TRP A 505 -12.06 27.11 13.54
C TRP A 505 -12.43 26.49 14.87
N ILE A 506 -12.20 27.18 15.99
CA ILE A 506 -12.52 26.67 17.32
C ILE A 506 -13.75 27.43 17.83
N THR A 507 -14.79 26.68 18.18
CA THR A 507 -16.10 27.21 18.58
C THR A 507 -16.30 27.21 20.08
N SER A 508 -15.63 26.31 20.80
CA SER A 508 -15.77 26.14 22.26
C SER A 508 -14.63 26.82 23.03
N GLU A 509 -14.98 27.44 24.15
CA GLU A 509 -14.02 28.02 25.10
C GLU A 509 -13.34 26.95 25.99
N ASP A 510 -13.87 25.72 26.02
CA ASP A 510 -13.25 24.59 26.74
C ASP A 510 -12.00 24.09 26.01
N ARG A 511 -10.86 24.71 26.31
CA ARG A 511 -9.55 24.38 25.73
C ARG A 511 -9.16 22.91 25.92
N CYS A 512 -9.54 22.29 27.05
CA CYS A 512 -9.26 20.88 27.31
C CYS A 512 -10.09 19.96 26.42
N GLY A 513 -11.39 20.23 26.30
CA GLY A 513 -12.30 19.53 25.40
C GLY A 513 -11.88 19.66 23.94
N VAL A 514 -11.47 20.86 23.50
CA VAL A 514 -10.95 21.12 22.16
C VAL A 514 -9.71 20.27 21.87
N VAL A 515 -8.71 20.27 22.77
CA VAL A 515 -7.49 19.47 22.61
C VAL A 515 -7.82 17.97 22.50
N ARG A 516 -8.71 17.47 23.36
CA ARG A 516 -9.13 16.06 23.30
C ARG A 516 -9.82 15.74 21.98
N CYS A 517 -10.74 16.59 21.52
CA CYS A 517 -11.44 16.45 20.26
C CYS A 517 -10.47 16.39 19.06
N ILE A 518 -9.48 17.29 19.02
CA ILE A 518 -8.45 17.31 17.96
C ILE A 518 -7.64 16.01 17.97
N LEU A 519 -7.18 15.56 19.14
CA LEU A 519 -6.40 14.33 19.26
C LEU A 519 -7.21 13.11 18.81
N GLU A 520 -8.44 12.96 19.32
CA GLU A 520 -9.28 11.78 19.16
C GLU A 520 -9.89 11.65 17.76
N HIS A 521 -10.43 12.74 17.20
CA HIS A 521 -11.18 12.68 15.94
C HIS A 521 -10.39 13.12 14.71
N MET A 522 -9.21 13.72 14.87
CA MET A 522 -8.38 14.20 13.76
C MET A 522 -7.00 13.55 13.74
N ILE A 523 -6.21 13.73 14.79
CA ILE A 523 -4.78 13.39 14.78
C ILE A 523 -4.55 11.89 14.87
N PHE A 524 -5.07 11.20 15.88
CA PHE A 524 -4.82 9.75 16.04
C PHE A 524 -5.35 8.90 14.88
N PRO A 525 -6.58 9.12 14.36
CA PRO A 525 -7.06 8.35 13.22
C PRO A 525 -6.19 8.58 11.99
N ARG A 526 -5.64 9.79 11.79
CA ARG A 526 -4.78 10.11 10.66
C ARG A 526 -3.38 9.51 10.79
N VAL A 527 -2.77 9.59 11.97
CA VAL A 527 -1.43 9.04 12.24
C VAL A 527 -1.38 7.54 11.93
N LYS A 528 -2.43 6.79 12.24
CA LYS A 528 -2.52 5.34 11.96
C LYS A 528 -2.56 4.99 10.47
N MET A 529 -2.89 5.93 9.58
CA MET A 529 -3.04 5.63 8.15
C MET A 529 -1.70 5.35 7.48
N SER A 530 -0.75 6.28 7.54
CA SER A 530 0.55 6.15 6.88
C SER A 530 1.62 7.02 7.54
N GLY A 531 2.90 6.78 7.24
CA GLY A 531 3.98 7.63 7.74
C GLY A 531 3.88 9.09 7.25
N LEU A 532 3.44 9.30 6.01
CA LEU A 532 3.23 10.65 5.46
C LEU A 532 2.10 11.38 6.18
N ASP A 533 1.03 10.65 6.50
CA ASP A 533 -0.08 11.16 7.29
C ASP A 533 0.34 11.55 8.72
N ALA A 534 1.22 10.76 9.34
CA ALA A 534 1.77 11.07 10.66
C ALA A 534 2.59 12.36 10.64
N TYR A 535 3.44 12.54 9.64
CA TYR A 535 4.23 13.77 9.48
C TYR A 535 3.33 14.98 9.20
N TYR A 536 2.34 14.85 8.30
CA TYR A 536 1.35 15.88 8.05
C TYR A 536 0.61 16.29 9.33
N ALA A 537 0.15 15.31 10.12
CA ALA A 537 -0.61 15.59 11.32
C ALA A 537 0.22 16.41 12.31
N ALA A 538 1.52 16.09 12.46
CA ALA A 538 2.42 16.89 13.29
C ALA A 538 2.62 18.31 12.72
N ARG A 539 2.83 18.43 11.41
CA ARG A 539 2.99 19.73 10.75
C ARG A 539 1.73 20.59 10.87
N PHE A 540 0.55 20.01 10.78
CA PHE A 540 -0.72 20.73 10.93
C PHE A 540 -0.89 21.33 12.32
N ILE A 541 -0.45 20.63 13.39
CA ILE A 541 -0.43 21.20 14.74
C ILE A 541 0.53 22.38 14.83
N SER A 542 1.72 22.30 14.23
CA SER A 542 2.63 23.44 14.15
C SER A 542 2.02 24.59 13.35
N LEU A 543 1.24 24.29 12.30
CA LEU A 543 0.53 25.30 11.52
C LEU A 543 -0.54 26.00 12.37
N LEU A 544 -1.34 25.29 13.17
CA LEU A 544 -2.33 25.91 14.07
C LEU A 544 -1.69 26.95 14.99
N HIS A 545 -0.47 26.66 15.47
CA HIS A 545 0.33 27.58 16.25
C HIS A 545 0.80 28.79 15.43
N GLU A 546 1.37 28.57 14.25
CA GLU A 546 1.85 29.64 13.35
C GLU A 546 0.74 30.58 12.86
N LEU A 547 -0.49 30.09 12.77
CA LEU A 547 -1.67 30.88 12.41
C LEU A 547 -2.21 31.74 13.56
N ASP A 548 -1.70 31.58 14.80
CA ASP A 548 -2.27 32.13 16.03
C ASP A 548 -3.75 31.79 16.20
N THR A 549 -4.10 30.51 15.98
CA THR A 549 -5.50 30.07 16.00
C THR A 549 -6.14 30.39 17.36
N PRO A 550 -7.23 31.19 17.42
CA PRO A 550 -7.86 31.57 18.68
C PRO A 550 -8.30 30.34 19.48
N LEU A 551 -8.20 30.41 20.82
CA LEU A 551 -8.60 29.35 21.76
C LEU A 551 -7.79 28.04 21.68
N PHE A 552 -6.97 27.84 20.65
CA PHE A 552 -6.02 26.73 20.60
C PHE A 552 -4.90 26.94 21.62
N ASN A 553 -4.55 25.89 22.37
CA ASN A 553 -3.44 25.94 23.32
C ASN A 553 -2.41 24.84 23.03
N ALA A 554 -1.24 25.25 22.54
CA ALA A 554 -0.19 24.33 22.12
C ALA A 554 0.47 23.60 23.30
N LEU A 555 0.59 24.26 24.46
CA LEU A 555 1.15 23.67 25.68
C LEU A 555 0.24 22.58 26.24
N LEU A 556 -1.05 22.86 26.32
CA LEU A 556 -2.07 21.91 26.78
C LEU A 556 -2.17 20.71 25.84
N TYR A 557 -2.11 20.96 24.53
CA TYR A 557 -2.06 19.92 23.52
C TYR A 557 -0.90 18.96 23.75
N GLN A 558 0.31 19.50 23.91
CA GLN A 558 1.51 18.69 24.14
C GLN A 558 1.47 17.96 25.48
N ASP A 559 1.00 18.60 26.55
CA ASP A 559 0.84 17.96 27.86
C ASP A 559 -0.11 16.76 27.78
N ARG A 560 -1.24 16.91 27.06
CA ARG A 560 -2.20 15.82 26.85
C ARG A 560 -1.61 14.68 26.04
N LEU A 561 -0.92 14.96 24.94
CA LEU A 561 -0.23 13.96 24.11
C LEU A 561 0.75 13.12 24.93
N ILE A 562 1.58 13.76 25.77
CA ILE A 562 2.56 13.05 26.60
C ILE A 562 1.89 12.23 27.71
N ARG A 563 0.76 12.67 28.25
CA ARG A 563 -0.02 11.89 29.24
C ARG A 563 -0.64 10.64 28.62
N ASP A 564 -1.17 10.75 27.41
CA ASP A 564 -1.88 9.66 26.75
C ASP A 564 -0.93 8.65 26.07
N PHE A 565 0.35 9.00 25.94
CA PHE A 565 1.38 8.20 25.28
C PHE A 565 1.34 6.70 25.61
N ASN A 566 1.25 6.32 26.89
CA ASN A 566 1.24 4.91 27.29
C ASN A 566 0.02 4.15 26.74
N GLN A 567 -1.16 4.76 26.82
CA GLN A 567 -2.40 4.15 26.34
C GLN A 567 -2.40 4.04 24.82
N LEU A 568 -1.88 5.07 24.14
CA LEU A 568 -1.73 5.07 22.68
C LEU A 568 -0.75 3.99 22.21
N ALA A 569 0.40 3.85 22.88
CA ALA A 569 1.39 2.84 22.55
C ALA A 569 0.85 1.41 22.73
N HIS A 570 0.01 1.20 23.75
CA HIS A 570 -0.61 -0.08 24.03
C HIS A 570 -1.72 -0.44 23.03
N ALA A 571 -2.56 0.53 22.65
CA ALA A 571 -3.72 0.29 21.78
C ALA A 571 -3.36 0.08 20.30
N CYS A 572 -2.16 0.49 19.88
CA CYS A 572 -1.73 0.44 18.48
C CYS A 572 -1.03 -0.87 18.11
N SER A 573 -1.10 -1.26 16.84
CA SER A 573 -0.25 -2.32 16.27
C SER A 573 1.23 -1.89 16.21
N PRO A 574 2.18 -2.80 15.99
CA PRO A 574 3.59 -2.43 15.79
C PRO A 574 3.79 -1.44 14.63
N ARG A 575 3.08 -1.61 13.52
CA ARG A 575 3.10 -0.67 12.39
C ARG A 575 2.59 0.70 12.80
N GLU A 576 1.41 0.76 13.42
CA GLU A 576 0.82 2.02 13.87
C GLU A 576 1.72 2.74 14.88
N ASN A 577 2.41 2.00 15.74
CA ASN A 577 3.39 2.55 16.68
C ASN A 577 4.63 3.11 16.00
N SER A 578 5.06 2.53 14.88
CA SER A 578 6.10 3.13 14.04
C SER A 578 5.65 4.49 13.47
N GLN A 579 4.37 4.64 13.07
CA GLN A 579 3.81 5.93 12.66
C GLN A 579 3.65 6.90 13.84
N LEU A 580 3.19 6.43 14.99
CA LEU A 580 3.12 7.23 16.22
C LEU A 580 4.50 7.73 16.63
N GLY A 581 5.54 6.89 16.52
CA GLY A 581 6.93 7.27 16.75
C GLY A 581 7.40 8.36 15.79
N MET A 582 6.99 8.33 14.53
CA MET A 582 7.27 9.42 13.57
C MET A 582 6.57 10.72 13.97
N TYR A 583 5.28 10.66 14.29
CA TYR A 583 4.52 11.81 14.77
C TYR A 583 5.17 12.42 16.04
N MET A 584 5.56 11.56 16.98
CA MET A 584 6.26 11.94 18.20
C MET A 584 7.62 12.58 17.91
N LEU A 585 8.41 12.03 16.97
CA LEU A 585 9.67 12.63 16.56
C LEU A 585 9.47 14.05 16.03
N CYS A 586 8.51 14.28 15.14
CA CYS A 586 8.20 15.60 14.61
C CYS A 586 7.78 16.58 15.72
N SER A 587 6.90 16.13 16.63
CA SER A 587 6.49 16.90 17.81
C SER A 587 7.69 17.25 18.69
N LEU A 588 8.52 16.26 19.06
CA LEU A 588 9.78 16.42 19.82
C LEU A 588 10.71 17.45 19.17
N ASN A 589 10.89 17.37 17.86
CA ASN A 589 11.77 18.27 17.14
C ASN A 589 11.28 19.73 17.22
N GLN A 590 9.97 19.96 17.06
CA GLN A 590 9.38 21.29 17.15
C GLN A 590 9.52 21.89 18.54
N PHE A 591 9.15 21.16 19.59
CA PHE A 591 9.13 21.75 20.92
C PHE A 591 10.53 21.87 21.53
N LEU A 592 11.47 20.97 21.19
CA LEU A 592 12.87 21.12 21.59
C LEU A 592 13.48 22.35 20.91
N ARG A 593 13.12 22.65 19.65
CA ARG A 593 13.54 23.87 18.96
C ARG A 593 13.07 25.14 19.68
N TRP A 594 11.86 25.15 20.23
CA TRP A 594 11.35 26.27 21.03
C TRP A 594 12.05 26.45 22.39
N ARG A 595 12.93 25.54 22.81
CA ARG A 595 13.71 25.75 24.05
C ARG A 595 14.79 26.81 23.87
N GLU A 596 15.27 27.05 22.66
CA GLU A 596 16.25 28.11 22.42
C GLU A 596 15.60 29.49 22.67
N LYS A 597 16.20 30.31 23.55
CA LYS A 597 15.64 31.61 23.96
C LYS A 597 15.34 32.54 22.79
N SER A 598 16.24 32.60 21.80
CA SER A 598 16.11 33.39 20.58
C SER A 598 14.86 32.97 19.78
N ILE A 599 14.67 31.67 19.60
CA ILE A 599 13.56 31.09 18.85
C ILE A 599 12.25 31.26 19.63
N TYR A 600 12.26 31.07 20.94
CA TYR A 600 11.08 31.24 21.77
C TYR A 600 10.53 32.67 21.70
N ALA A 601 11.41 33.67 21.83
CA ALA A 601 11.04 35.08 21.74
C ALA A 601 10.42 35.43 20.38
N LEU A 602 10.91 34.82 19.30
CA LEU A 602 10.42 35.07 17.94
C LEU A 602 9.14 34.29 17.61
N GLN A 603 9.05 33.03 18.01
CA GLN A 603 8.05 32.08 17.51
C GLN A 603 6.99 31.66 18.53
N CYS A 604 7.17 31.94 19.82
CA CYS A 604 6.23 31.52 20.87
C CYS A 604 5.65 32.70 21.64
N GLN A 605 6.51 33.62 22.09
CA GLN A 605 6.12 34.77 22.89
C GLN A 605 5.04 35.68 22.25
N PRO A 606 5.03 35.93 20.92
CA PRO A 606 4.01 36.78 20.32
C PRO A 606 2.66 36.07 20.05
N PHE A 607 2.57 34.75 20.25
CA PHE A 607 1.38 33.96 19.91
C PHE A 607 0.57 33.62 21.17
N ASN A 608 -0.75 33.79 21.14
CA ASN A 608 -1.66 33.58 22.28
C ASN A 608 -1.87 32.10 22.63
N THR A 609 -1.40 31.21 21.76
CA THR A 609 -1.45 29.75 21.89
C THR A 609 -0.58 29.20 23.03
N PHE A 610 0.37 30.01 23.54
CA PHE A 610 1.28 29.68 24.64
C PHE A 610 0.80 30.25 25.97
N SER A 611 -0.40 29.86 26.40
CA SER A 611 -0.98 30.34 27.66
C SER A 611 -1.02 29.26 28.74
N ILE A 612 -0.86 29.68 30.00
CA ILE A 612 -0.88 28.85 31.21
C ILE A 612 -2.01 29.34 32.12
N PRO A 613 -2.73 28.44 32.81
CA PRO A 613 -3.75 28.85 33.76
C PRO A 613 -3.12 29.61 34.95
N SER A 614 -3.67 30.77 35.29
CA SER A 614 -3.38 31.54 36.50
C SER A 614 -4.65 31.66 37.35
N THR A 615 -4.53 32.17 38.59
CA THR A 615 -5.58 32.18 39.62
C THR A 615 -6.91 32.81 39.20
N ARG A 616 -6.92 33.72 38.22
CA ARG A 616 -8.14 34.39 37.72
C ARG A 616 -8.31 34.38 36.21
N ALA A 617 -7.25 34.11 35.45
CA ALA A 617 -7.25 34.15 33.98
C ALA A 617 -6.10 33.32 33.41
N TRP A 618 -6.12 33.11 32.10
CA TRP A 618 -4.97 32.56 31.39
C TRP A 618 -3.94 33.66 31.16
N ARG A 619 -2.67 33.37 31.47
CA ARG A 619 -1.54 34.28 31.22
C ARG A 619 -0.63 33.70 30.14
N GLN A 620 0.08 34.56 29.42
CA GLN A 620 1.14 34.10 28.52
C GLN A 620 2.27 33.44 29.30
N ALA A 621 2.81 32.34 28.78
CA ALA A 621 3.97 31.66 29.31
C ALA A 621 5.24 32.47 29.01
N ASN A 622 6.12 32.59 30.01
CA ASN A 622 7.48 33.06 29.78
C ASN A 622 8.39 31.89 29.41
N TRP A 623 9.59 32.20 28.91
CA TRP A 623 10.58 31.18 28.60
C TRP A 623 10.91 30.28 29.81
N ASP A 624 11.01 30.85 31.01
CA ASP A 624 11.29 30.08 32.23
C ASP A 624 10.17 29.07 32.55
N ASP A 625 8.90 29.49 32.40
CA ASP A 625 7.76 28.60 32.57
C ASP A 625 7.84 27.44 31.56
N TYR A 626 8.15 27.77 30.29
CA TYR A 626 8.26 26.79 29.24
C TYR A 626 9.41 25.81 29.45
N SER A 627 10.57 26.28 29.93
CA SER A 627 11.72 25.42 30.24
C SER A 627 11.33 24.35 31.28
N ILE A 628 10.66 24.76 32.36
CA ILE A 628 10.19 23.84 33.41
C ILE A 628 9.17 22.84 32.85
N ILE A 629 8.18 23.31 32.08
CA ILE A 629 7.16 22.46 31.47
C ILE A 629 7.80 21.42 30.53
N SER A 630 8.72 21.86 29.67
CA SER A 630 9.41 21.00 28.71
C SER A 630 10.26 19.91 29.40
N TYR A 631 10.95 20.25 30.50
CA TYR A 631 11.67 19.28 31.33
C TYR A 631 10.71 18.25 31.95
N ASN A 632 9.58 18.70 32.48
CA ASN A 632 8.57 17.82 33.07
C ASN A 632 7.99 16.83 32.04
N TRP A 633 7.80 17.23 30.78
CA TRP A 633 7.39 16.33 29.72
C TRP A 633 8.44 15.25 29.42
N GLN A 634 9.73 15.63 29.35
CA GLN A 634 10.84 14.67 29.16
C GLN A 634 10.90 13.64 30.29
N VAL A 635 10.77 14.10 31.54
CA VAL A 635 10.72 13.22 32.72
C VAL A 635 9.51 12.29 32.67
N ARG A 636 8.32 12.80 32.32
CA ARG A 636 7.09 12.01 32.24
C ARG A 636 7.17 10.95 31.14
N LEU A 637 7.65 11.33 29.95
CA LEU A 637 7.85 10.41 28.83
C LEU A 637 8.86 9.32 29.19
N THR A 638 9.97 9.68 29.84
CA THR A 638 10.97 8.70 30.33
C THR A 638 10.35 7.72 31.32
N LYS A 639 9.60 8.20 32.32
CA LYS A 639 8.93 7.34 33.30
C LYS A 639 7.92 6.40 32.64
N ALA A 640 7.18 6.89 31.66
CA ALA A 640 6.21 6.14 30.88
C ALA A 640 6.89 4.97 30.12
N ILE A 641 7.96 5.27 29.38
CA ILE A 641 8.79 4.28 28.67
C ILE A 641 9.39 3.25 29.63
N LEU A 642 10.00 3.69 30.73
CA LEU A 642 10.62 2.79 31.71
C LEU A 642 9.60 1.81 32.32
N THR A 643 8.38 2.28 32.58
CA THR A 643 7.31 1.44 33.12
C THR A 643 6.96 0.30 32.17
N GLN A 644 6.87 0.59 30.87
CA GLN A 644 6.61 -0.42 29.83
C GLN A 644 7.81 -1.36 29.63
N LEU A 645 9.05 -0.86 29.70
CA LEU A 645 10.25 -1.70 29.59
C LEU A 645 10.41 -2.66 30.78
N ASP A 646 10.00 -2.26 31.98
CA ASP A 646 10.13 -3.07 33.20
C ASP A 646 8.97 -4.06 33.39
N LYS A 647 7.74 -3.72 32.98
CA LYS A 647 6.52 -4.52 33.24
C LYS A 647 5.80 -5.05 32.00
N GLY A 648 6.24 -4.68 30.80
CA GLY A 648 5.45 -4.91 29.60
C GLY A 648 5.45 -6.35 29.10
N GLY A 649 4.27 -6.80 28.64
CA GLY A 649 4.12 -8.03 27.87
C GLY A 649 4.83 -7.97 26.51
N TYR A 650 4.73 -9.05 25.72
CA TYR A 650 5.35 -9.11 24.38
C TYR A 650 4.99 -7.92 23.49
N MET A 651 3.69 -7.64 23.36
CA MET A 651 3.21 -6.59 22.46
C MET A 651 3.63 -5.20 22.94
N GLU A 652 3.56 -4.95 24.25
CA GLU A 652 3.99 -3.68 24.83
C GLU A 652 5.47 -3.40 24.58
N LEU A 653 6.32 -4.41 24.82
CA LEU A 653 7.76 -4.32 24.56
C LEU A 653 8.05 -4.13 23.07
N ARG A 654 7.33 -4.86 22.19
CA ARG A 654 7.49 -4.68 20.75
C ARG A 654 7.11 -3.27 20.32
N ASN A 655 5.94 -2.80 20.74
CA ASN A 655 5.38 -1.50 20.41
C ASN A 655 6.27 -0.35 20.87
N ILE A 656 6.74 -0.38 22.13
CA ILE A 656 7.58 0.69 22.66
C ILE A 656 8.95 0.74 21.97
N LEU A 657 9.52 -0.43 21.63
CA LEU A 657 10.79 -0.48 20.90
C LEU A 657 10.67 0.10 19.49
N GLU A 658 9.56 -0.12 18.79
CA GLU A 658 9.30 0.52 17.48
C GLU A 658 9.26 2.05 17.58
N ILE A 659 8.62 2.60 18.61
CA ILE A 659 8.60 4.04 18.88
C ILE A 659 10.00 4.55 19.21
N LEU A 660 10.73 3.87 20.10
CA LEU A 660 12.05 4.25 20.57
C LEU A 660 13.08 4.37 19.44
N VAL A 661 13.05 3.43 18.49
CA VAL A 661 13.92 3.48 17.30
C VAL A 661 13.64 4.72 16.45
N ARG A 662 12.39 5.19 16.38
CA ARG A 662 12.01 6.38 15.61
C ARG A 662 12.38 7.69 16.31
N ILE A 663 12.14 7.80 17.61
CA ILE A 663 12.36 9.06 18.34
C ILE A 663 13.82 9.34 18.71
N ILE A 664 14.72 8.38 18.46
CA ILE A 664 16.11 8.44 18.90
C ILE A 664 16.91 9.69 18.50
N PRO A 665 16.68 10.33 17.33
CA PRO A 665 17.43 11.53 16.95
C PRO A 665 17.21 12.72 17.90
N LYS A 666 16.10 12.72 18.65
CA LYS A 666 15.71 13.83 19.53
C LYS A 666 15.46 13.39 20.98
N PHE A 667 15.37 12.10 21.25
CA PHE A 667 15.12 11.55 22.58
C PHE A 667 15.93 10.28 22.83
N PRO A 668 16.63 10.13 23.96
CA PRO A 668 16.72 11.06 25.10
C PRO A 668 17.73 12.18 24.85
N SER A 669 17.47 13.36 25.39
CA SER A 669 18.40 14.51 25.36
C SER A 669 19.20 14.67 26.66
N ILE A 670 18.72 14.09 27.78
CA ILE A 670 19.28 14.26 29.12
C ILE A 670 20.07 13.02 29.52
N HIS A 671 21.28 13.20 30.06
CA HIS A 671 22.19 12.11 30.39
C HIS A 671 21.60 11.13 31.42
N SER A 672 20.95 11.61 32.49
CA SER A 672 20.34 10.76 33.52
C SER A 672 19.25 9.84 32.94
N GLN A 673 18.36 10.41 32.12
CA GLN A 673 17.27 9.70 31.45
C GLN A 673 17.80 8.65 30.46
N GLY A 674 18.78 9.03 29.63
CA GLY A 674 19.42 8.12 28.68
C GLY A 674 20.14 6.96 29.36
N ALA A 675 20.84 7.22 30.47
CA ALA A 675 21.49 6.19 31.27
C ALA A 675 20.49 5.18 31.86
N HIS A 676 19.34 5.66 32.34
CA HIS A 676 18.28 4.78 32.85
C HIS A 676 17.69 3.88 31.76
N ILE A 677 17.33 4.45 30.60
CA ILE A 677 16.79 3.69 29.46
C ILE A 677 17.80 2.64 29.00
N ARG A 678 19.07 3.04 28.83
CA ARG A 678 20.16 2.15 28.43
C ARG A 678 20.30 0.95 29.37
N LYS A 679 20.27 1.18 30.69
CA LYS A 679 20.36 0.10 31.69
C LYS A 679 19.21 -0.91 31.54
N ARG A 680 17.98 -0.45 31.27
CA ARG A 680 16.82 -1.35 31.07
C ARG A 680 16.91 -2.12 29.76
N ILE A 681 17.31 -1.48 28.66
CA ILE A 681 17.49 -2.15 27.37
C ILE A 681 18.63 -3.19 27.43
N MET A 682 19.72 -2.89 28.13
CA MET A 682 20.79 -3.88 28.37
C MET A 682 20.30 -5.11 29.13
N ARG A 683 19.43 -4.89 30.13
CA ARG A 683 18.81 -5.96 30.89
C ARG A 683 17.87 -6.78 29.99
N LEU A 684 17.01 -6.11 29.21
CA LEU A 684 16.09 -6.74 28.26
C LEU A 684 16.85 -7.62 27.27
N ARG A 685 17.94 -7.11 26.67
CA ARG A 685 18.78 -7.87 25.73
C ARG A 685 19.36 -9.15 26.33
N LYS A 686 19.68 -9.16 27.63
CA LYS A 686 20.31 -10.30 28.31
C LYS A 686 19.29 -11.34 28.82
N LEU A 687 18.15 -10.87 29.31
CA LEU A 687 17.18 -11.72 30.03
C LEU A 687 16.05 -12.23 29.14
N ASP A 688 15.72 -11.53 28.05
CA ASP A 688 14.62 -11.94 27.18
C ASP A 688 15.06 -13.10 26.28
N HIS A 689 14.26 -14.15 26.14
CA HIS A 689 14.55 -15.30 25.28
C HIS A 689 14.03 -15.14 23.85
N ARG A 690 13.28 -14.08 23.56
CA ARG A 690 12.60 -13.87 22.28
C ARG A 690 13.51 -13.15 21.28
N SER A 691 13.85 -13.81 20.18
CA SER A 691 14.86 -13.36 19.21
C SER A 691 14.50 -12.05 18.50
N ASP A 692 13.23 -11.81 18.22
CA ASP A 692 12.73 -10.61 17.55
C ASP A 692 12.86 -9.35 18.42
N ILE A 693 12.53 -9.45 19.71
CA ILE A 693 12.73 -8.37 20.69
C ILE A 693 14.22 -8.11 20.92
N GLN A 694 15.03 -9.16 21.09
CA GLN A 694 16.47 -9.02 21.24
C GLN A 694 17.11 -8.29 20.04
N THR A 695 16.65 -8.59 18.83
CA THR A 695 17.16 -7.96 17.60
C THR A 695 16.90 -6.45 17.61
N ILE A 696 15.67 -6.02 17.92
CA ILE A 696 15.34 -4.59 17.96
C ILE A 696 16.02 -3.89 19.14
N ALA A 697 16.05 -4.53 20.31
CA ALA A 697 16.74 -3.99 21.48
C ALA A 697 18.23 -3.80 21.22
N THR A 698 18.88 -4.73 20.50
CA THR A 698 20.28 -4.62 20.11
C THR A 698 20.51 -3.48 19.12
N ARG A 699 19.64 -3.35 18.11
CA ARG A 699 19.67 -2.23 17.17
C ARG A 699 19.50 -0.89 17.90
N TYR A 700 18.49 -0.78 18.76
CA TYR A 700 18.20 0.44 19.51
C TYR A 700 19.37 0.81 20.43
N LEU A 701 19.97 -0.16 21.13
CA LEU A 701 21.12 0.07 22.00
C LEU A 701 22.32 0.63 21.24
N ALA A 702 22.62 0.09 20.04
CA ALA A 702 23.70 0.62 19.21
C ALA A 702 23.44 2.07 18.78
N MET A 703 22.21 2.38 18.38
CA MET A 703 21.83 3.76 18.04
C MET A 703 21.89 4.69 19.25
N LEU A 704 21.49 4.21 20.44
CA LEU A 704 21.50 4.98 21.68
C LEU A 704 22.93 5.30 22.13
N ASP A 705 23.84 4.34 22.03
CA ASP A 705 25.26 4.53 22.34
C ASP A 705 25.92 5.54 21.39
N ALA A 706 25.52 5.57 20.11
CA ALA A 706 25.99 6.56 19.14
C ALA A 706 25.52 7.99 19.48
N GLY A 707 24.31 8.15 20.02
CA GLY A 707 23.75 9.45 20.41
C GLY A 707 24.26 10.00 21.75
N ARG A 708 25.04 9.21 22.52
CA ARG A 708 25.43 9.53 23.90
C ARG A 708 26.22 10.83 24.05
N ASN A 709 27.03 11.17 23.05
CA ASN A 709 27.87 12.37 23.08
C ASN A 709 27.06 13.67 22.98
N ASN A 710 25.80 13.59 22.53
CA ASN A 710 24.92 14.75 22.37
C ASN A 710 24.03 14.99 23.60
N TRP A 711 24.16 14.17 24.66
CA TRP A 711 23.34 14.32 25.87
C TRP A 711 23.88 15.44 26.77
N ILE A 712 22.97 16.25 27.29
CA ILE A 712 23.30 17.34 28.22
C ILE A 712 22.94 16.97 29.66
N SER A 713 23.53 17.69 30.62
CA SER A 713 23.23 17.49 32.05
C SER A 713 21.80 17.94 32.39
N ASP A 714 21.25 17.48 33.52
CA ASP A 714 19.93 17.91 33.98
C ASP A 714 19.88 19.43 34.23
N ASP A 715 20.96 20.01 34.77
CA ASP A 715 21.04 21.44 35.06
C ASP A 715 21.17 22.27 33.78
N ASP A 716 21.99 21.81 32.84
CA ASP A 716 22.10 22.45 31.52
C ASP A 716 20.77 22.34 30.78
N PHE A 717 20.08 21.20 30.85
CA PHE A 717 18.76 21.09 30.22
C PHE A 717 17.74 22.00 30.88
N ARG A 718 17.85 22.38 32.16
CA ARG A 718 16.90 23.32 32.77
C ARG A 718 17.20 24.77 32.41
N ASN A 719 18.47 25.09 32.15
CA ASN A 719 18.96 26.47 32.04
C ASN A 719 19.34 26.91 30.61
N ALA A 720 19.57 25.95 29.69
CA ALA A 720 19.82 26.17 28.26
C ALA A 720 18.51 26.25 27.48
#